data_AF-A0A2A2K9E7-F1
#
_entry.id   AF-A0A2A2K9E7-F1
#
_cell.length_a   1.000
_cell.length_b   1.000
_cell.length_c   1.000
_cell.angle_alpha   90.00
_cell.angle_beta   90.00
_cell.angle_gamma   90.00
#
_symmetry.space_group_name_H-M   'P 1'
#
loop_
_entity.id
_entity.type
_entity.pdbx_description
1 polymer ?
#
loop_
_entity_poly.entity_id
_entity_poly.type
_entity_poly.pdbx_seq_one_letter_code
_entity_poly.pdbx_strand_id
1 'polypeptide(L)'
;MLQLWTVYGAIDDSVPTFPARGTCASAPTPSGYNCTCPTDYSGKKCQYYNYCKNTTCSGTCTSEFGGASWKCTCPPGYQGWDCKTRNYIFNSGPVEDGCYNWNDALKPNCKEYVDNWLTIDKCRYAQEWVINPFYERFAIPDPCLISPCENNATCITDTETYAYECKCKKGFHGPNCEYSQQCTKSVCQNMGTCYERDNGTGCHCLQYYHGEYCEIVDRCEYGNPCGPHGTCESNATDISPIEFKCVCQDGYLGSLCDIETNECVPDPCQNGGTCVDGFLSYTCLCLEGSTGYNCEIDVPDCVPIQIDGQWYPNKCMTKDPDAVCVDMIGGFECQCGSQYVGEFCNLHIIIRDVLMAIYGEVNLQMIPLLEDLLKNPAQIKDMVPFITGLIEYDDRIPLSWTPEDMFEWVSFEDKLLDPAVHLNQWNDVVLGNCFTLNHKLNMNNTFVYRNFGTDSGLRAKVKLNQREYVPWIDIAAILVFVHHMNDYIFAESVRYNAQPRGEFVIDIRDTRYTKLGGRYGQCIKDPNEVEFFYYDKSFGYATEGCLRSCYQNMINSSCGCIDPRYPGPVGTSVCLLAERSCVETAIKEAGDPSTWKTCVCPLPCNSQQLTVTWSRSEFVSSPAECEGAADPSKCRKDFDDATLVSIRLPKAEFSLYAETPAMTFNKFVSNLGGLLGVLMGVQIISFIEVIFLIWRLVVILISNKNM
;
A
#
# COMPACT_ATOMS: atom_id res chain seq x y z
N MET A 1 25.09 7.94 22.46
CA MET A 1 23.66 8.29 22.60
C MET A 1 23.49 9.80 22.54
N LEU A 2 22.93 10.32 21.47
CA LEU A 2 22.97 11.75 21.20
C LEU A 2 21.59 12.17 20.77
N GLN A 3 21.21 13.38 21.17
CA GLN A 3 20.30 14.23 20.41
C GLN A 3 20.43 15.65 20.96
N LEU A 4 20.78 16.62 20.10
CA LEU A 4 20.64 18.08 20.28
C LEU A 4 20.69 18.80 18.91
N TRP A 5 20.21 20.04 18.89
CA TRP A 5 19.76 20.85 17.74
C TRP A 5 20.84 21.71 17.01
N THR A 6 20.66 21.85 15.67
CA THR A 6 20.77 23.03 14.76
C THR A 6 22.07 23.61 14.11
N VAL A 7 21.89 23.88 12.79
CA VAL A 7 22.44 24.86 11.78
C VAL A 7 23.66 24.52 10.87
N TYR A 8 23.31 24.42 9.58
CA TYR A 8 24.00 24.38 8.27
C TYR A 8 25.47 24.83 8.06
N GLY A 9 26.15 24.05 7.20
CA GLY A 9 27.21 24.46 6.27
C GLY A 9 27.31 23.45 5.11
N ALA A 10 27.26 23.93 3.86
CA ALA A 10 27.14 23.13 2.62
C ALA A 10 28.50 22.79 1.94
N ILE A 11 28.42 22.04 0.82
CA ILE A 11 29.41 21.63 -0.23
C ILE A 11 29.78 20.13 -0.13
N ASP A 12 29.85 19.28 -1.16
CA ASP A 12 29.38 19.16 -2.57
C ASP A 12 29.79 17.73 -3.03
N ASP A 13 29.19 17.26 -4.12
CA ASP A 13 29.08 15.90 -4.66
C ASP A 13 30.38 15.14 -5.02
N SER A 14 30.35 13.79 -4.93
CA SER A 14 30.30 12.89 -6.11
C SER A 14 30.88 11.45 -5.91
N VAL A 15 30.18 10.52 -6.59
CA VAL A 15 30.57 9.20 -7.14
C VAL A 15 30.19 7.92 -6.35
N PRO A 16 29.37 7.02 -6.96
CA PRO A 16 28.87 5.78 -6.34
C PRO A 16 29.81 4.58 -6.56
N THR A 17 29.73 3.58 -5.67
CA THR A 17 30.41 2.27 -5.84
C THR A 17 29.40 1.13 -5.69
N PHE A 18 29.40 0.20 -6.66
CA PHE A 18 28.72 -1.10 -6.57
C PHE A 18 29.77 -2.23 -6.50
N PRO A 19 29.49 -3.35 -5.79
CA PRO A 19 30.43 -4.43 -5.57
C PRO A 19 30.40 -5.48 -6.70
N ALA A 20 31.56 -5.92 -7.19
CA ALA A 20 31.70 -6.97 -8.20
C ALA A 20 31.94 -8.35 -7.55
N ARG A 21 31.19 -9.37 -8.00
CA ARG A 21 31.31 -10.79 -7.57
C ARG A 21 32.14 -11.57 -8.61
N GLY A 22 33.41 -11.85 -8.31
CA GLY A 22 34.32 -12.69 -9.11
C GLY A 22 35.79 -12.56 -8.68
N THR A 23 36.63 -13.55 -8.98
CA THR A 23 38.08 -13.49 -8.69
C THR A 23 38.84 -12.80 -9.82
N CYS A 24 39.35 -11.60 -9.55
CA CYS A 24 40.10 -10.78 -10.51
C CYS A 24 41.56 -10.65 -10.06
N ALA A 25 42.52 -10.77 -10.98
CA ALA A 25 43.94 -10.53 -10.68
C ALA A 25 44.20 -9.02 -10.42
N SER A 26 45.04 -8.71 -9.43
CA SER A 26 45.14 -7.41 -8.76
C SER A 26 46.10 -6.37 -9.38
N ALA A 27 46.35 -6.38 -10.70
CA ALA A 27 47.23 -5.38 -11.32
C ALA A 27 46.64 -4.78 -12.62
N PRO A 28 46.79 -3.46 -12.86
CA PRO A 28 46.21 -2.79 -14.02
C PRO A 28 47.12 -2.97 -15.25
N THR A 29 46.54 -3.44 -16.36
CA THR A 29 47.07 -3.20 -17.71
C THR A 29 46.23 -2.12 -18.41
N PRO A 30 46.73 -1.45 -19.47
CA PRO A 30 46.06 -0.32 -20.12
C PRO A 30 44.71 -0.66 -20.81
N SER A 31 44.25 -1.92 -20.75
CA SER A 31 43.04 -2.39 -21.41
C SER A 31 41.99 -3.04 -20.47
N GLY A 32 42.17 -2.92 -19.15
CA GLY A 32 41.19 -3.30 -18.11
C GLY A 32 41.41 -4.68 -17.46
N TYR A 33 40.67 -4.92 -16.35
CA TYR A 33 40.72 -6.15 -15.54
C TYR A 33 40.27 -7.39 -16.32
N ASN A 34 40.96 -8.53 -16.15
CA ASN A 34 40.59 -9.82 -16.72
C ASN A 34 40.26 -10.79 -15.58
N CYS A 35 38.98 -11.03 -15.34
CA CYS A 35 38.49 -11.84 -14.23
C CYS A 35 38.11 -13.26 -14.68
N THR A 36 38.32 -14.26 -13.82
CA THR A 36 37.76 -15.61 -14.01
C THR A 36 36.36 -15.66 -13.38
N CYS A 37 35.35 -15.93 -14.20
CA CYS A 37 33.94 -15.86 -13.79
C CYS A 37 33.36 -17.24 -13.45
N PRO A 38 32.41 -17.33 -12.50
CA PRO A 38 31.62 -18.55 -12.25
C PRO A 38 30.84 -18.99 -13.50
N THR A 39 30.39 -20.25 -13.53
CA THR A 39 29.78 -20.92 -14.71
C THR A 39 28.56 -20.23 -15.31
N ASP A 40 27.92 -19.33 -14.55
CA ASP A 40 26.67 -18.65 -14.87
C ASP A 40 26.91 -17.17 -15.20
N TYR A 41 28.16 -16.70 -15.23
CA TYR A 41 28.53 -15.31 -15.50
C TYR A 41 29.57 -15.20 -16.63
N SER A 42 29.58 -14.06 -17.32
CA SER A 42 30.43 -13.76 -18.48
C SER A 42 30.83 -12.29 -18.52
N GLY A 43 31.85 -11.96 -19.32
CA GLY A 43 32.41 -10.60 -19.44
C GLY A 43 33.72 -10.39 -18.66
N LYS A 44 34.47 -9.33 -19.02
CA LYS A 44 35.83 -9.06 -18.50
C LYS A 44 35.91 -8.86 -16.97
N LYS A 45 34.82 -8.42 -16.33
CA LYS A 45 34.66 -8.20 -14.88
C LYS A 45 33.56 -9.08 -14.25
N CYS A 46 33.12 -10.14 -14.93
CA CYS A 46 32.00 -10.99 -14.50
C CYS A 46 30.68 -10.24 -14.30
N GLN A 47 30.46 -9.21 -15.11
CA GLN A 47 29.33 -8.30 -14.94
C GLN A 47 28.03 -8.77 -15.63
N TYR A 48 28.07 -9.84 -16.44
CA TYR A 48 26.89 -10.29 -17.20
C TYR A 48 26.51 -11.72 -16.79
N TYR A 49 25.32 -11.91 -16.21
CA TYR A 49 24.76 -13.24 -15.92
C TYR A 49 24.23 -13.88 -17.22
N ASN A 50 24.51 -15.17 -17.44
CA ASN A 50 24.14 -15.90 -18.65
C ASN A 50 22.80 -16.63 -18.47
N TYR A 51 21.71 -15.94 -18.79
CA TYR A 51 20.34 -16.44 -18.65
C TYR A 51 19.96 -17.59 -19.62
N CYS A 52 20.68 -17.79 -20.74
CA CYS A 52 20.32 -18.80 -21.75
C CYS A 52 20.75 -20.25 -21.39
N LYS A 53 21.48 -20.46 -20.28
CA LYS A 53 22.08 -21.77 -19.96
C LYS A 53 21.13 -22.72 -19.23
N ASN A 54 19.99 -22.23 -18.74
CA ASN A 54 19.05 -23.00 -17.89
C ASN A 54 17.57 -22.85 -18.30
N THR A 55 17.28 -22.49 -19.55
CA THR A 55 15.92 -22.18 -20.04
C THR A 55 15.46 -23.10 -21.17
N THR A 56 14.17 -23.48 -21.18
CA THR A 56 13.55 -24.47 -22.08
C THR A 56 13.22 -23.94 -23.48
N CYS A 57 14.12 -23.21 -24.13
CA CYS A 57 13.94 -22.67 -25.49
C CYS A 57 14.27 -23.74 -26.55
N SER A 58 13.29 -24.13 -27.38
CA SER A 58 13.49 -25.10 -28.47
C SER A 58 14.00 -24.45 -29.78
N GLY A 59 14.15 -23.13 -29.81
CA GLY A 59 14.71 -22.33 -30.92
C GLY A 59 16.11 -21.78 -30.61
N THR A 60 16.47 -20.62 -31.20
CA THR A 60 17.78 -19.95 -30.97
C THR A 60 17.65 -18.86 -29.90
N CYS A 61 18.36 -18.99 -28.77
CA CYS A 61 18.31 -18.03 -27.64
C CYS A 61 19.28 -16.86 -27.82
N THR A 62 18.81 -15.63 -27.65
CA THR A 62 19.63 -14.40 -27.65
C THR A 62 19.35 -13.57 -26.39
N SER A 63 20.38 -12.98 -25.80
CA SER A 63 20.24 -12.11 -24.63
C SER A 63 19.93 -10.66 -25.03
N GLU A 64 18.96 -10.04 -24.38
CA GLU A 64 18.56 -8.64 -24.61
C GLU A 64 18.84 -7.76 -23.38
N PHE A 65 18.92 -6.44 -23.61
CA PHE A 65 19.14 -5.39 -22.58
C PHE A 65 20.30 -5.67 -21.61
N GLY A 66 21.52 -5.78 -22.13
CA GLY A 66 22.73 -5.84 -21.30
C GLY A 66 22.82 -7.07 -20.38
N GLY A 67 22.03 -8.11 -20.65
CA GLY A 67 22.00 -9.34 -19.85
C GLY A 67 21.10 -9.24 -18.63
N ALA A 68 19.90 -8.66 -18.75
CA ALA A 68 18.84 -8.75 -17.74
C ALA A 68 17.59 -9.52 -18.24
N SER A 69 17.53 -9.84 -19.54
CA SER A 69 16.44 -10.62 -20.15
C SER A 69 16.96 -11.48 -21.31
N TRP A 70 16.18 -12.49 -21.72
CA TRP A 70 16.50 -13.38 -22.85
C TRP A 70 15.28 -13.54 -23.76
N LYS A 71 15.53 -13.80 -25.05
CA LYS A 71 14.50 -13.98 -26.07
C LYS A 71 14.78 -15.24 -26.89
N CYS A 72 13.75 -16.05 -27.12
CA CYS A 72 13.82 -17.24 -27.96
C CYS A 72 13.35 -16.88 -29.37
N THR A 73 14.17 -17.16 -30.38
CA THR A 73 13.84 -16.92 -31.80
C THR A 73 13.41 -18.24 -32.44
N CYS A 74 12.16 -18.31 -32.93
CA CYS A 74 11.56 -19.55 -33.42
C CYS A 74 11.81 -19.79 -34.92
N PRO A 75 12.01 -21.05 -35.35
CA PRO A 75 12.03 -21.40 -36.78
C PRO A 75 10.64 -21.22 -37.43
N PRO A 76 10.56 -21.09 -38.77
CA PRO A 76 9.30 -20.88 -39.48
C PRO A 76 8.26 -21.96 -39.15
N GLY A 77 7.06 -21.53 -38.76
CA GLY A 77 5.95 -22.40 -38.37
C GLY A 77 5.73 -22.53 -36.87
N TYR A 78 6.62 -22.06 -36.00
CA TYR A 78 6.44 -22.08 -34.53
C TYR A 78 6.37 -20.67 -33.93
N GLN A 79 5.57 -20.49 -32.88
CA GLN A 79 5.39 -19.29 -32.06
C GLN A 79 5.32 -19.65 -30.55
N GLY A 80 5.30 -18.63 -29.69
CA GLY A 80 5.34 -18.78 -28.23
C GLY A 80 6.73 -18.51 -27.64
N TRP A 81 6.80 -18.19 -26.34
CA TRP A 81 8.03 -17.76 -25.64
C TRP A 81 9.13 -18.84 -25.57
N ASP A 82 8.77 -20.11 -25.79
CA ASP A 82 9.68 -21.27 -25.81
C ASP A 82 9.75 -22.00 -27.18
N CYS A 83 9.08 -21.47 -28.21
CA CYS A 83 9.01 -22.00 -29.58
C CYS A 83 8.41 -23.40 -29.72
N LYS A 84 7.45 -23.79 -28.86
CA LYS A 84 6.78 -25.10 -28.96
C LYS A 84 5.40 -25.08 -29.63
N THR A 85 4.80 -23.92 -29.86
CA THR A 85 3.43 -23.81 -30.40
C THR A 85 3.47 -23.60 -31.92
N ARG A 86 2.69 -24.30 -32.75
CA ARG A 86 2.73 -24.18 -34.22
C ARG A 86 1.65 -23.21 -34.73
N ASN A 87 1.96 -22.33 -35.69
CA ASN A 87 1.07 -21.24 -36.10
C ASN A 87 0.16 -21.60 -37.30
N TYR A 88 -1.14 -21.31 -37.21
CA TYR A 88 -2.07 -21.24 -38.34
C TYR A 88 -2.54 -19.78 -38.51
N ILE A 89 -2.39 -19.23 -39.72
CA ILE A 89 -2.94 -17.94 -40.11
C ILE A 89 -4.28 -18.21 -40.82
N PHE A 90 -5.34 -17.50 -40.43
CA PHE A 90 -6.47 -17.28 -41.32
C PHE A 90 -6.77 -15.79 -41.41
N ASN A 91 -6.92 -15.32 -42.65
CA ASN A 91 -7.66 -14.11 -42.92
C ASN A 91 -8.59 -14.37 -44.12
N SER A 92 -9.85 -13.97 -43.91
CA SER A 92 -10.91 -13.60 -44.87
C SER A 92 -12.20 -14.42 -44.81
N GLY A 93 -13.26 -13.73 -44.36
CA GLY A 93 -14.60 -13.81 -44.93
C GLY A 93 -15.54 -14.91 -44.43
N PRO A 94 -16.86 -14.71 -44.58
CA PRO A 94 -17.86 -14.99 -43.55
C PRO A 94 -18.75 -16.21 -43.82
N VAL A 95 -19.61 -16.49 -42.83
CA VAL A 95 -20.89 -17.21 -42.84
C VAL A 95 -20.93 -18.52 -42.03
N GLU A 96 -21.51 -18.33 -40.83
CA GLU A 96 -22.53 -19.12 -40.10
C GLU A 96 -22.23 -20.52 -39.51
N ASP A 97 -22.51 -20.55 -38.20
CA ASP A 97 -22.84 -21.64 -37.29
C ASP A 97 -21.76 -22.59 -36.73
N GLY A 98 -21.32 -22.27 -35.49
CA GLY A 98 -21.16 -23.30 -34.46
C GLY A 98 -20.00 -23.11 -33.46
N CYS A 99 -20.33 -22.55 -32.28
CA CYS A 99 -19.61 -22.60 -31.00
C CYS A 99 -18.32 -21.75 -30.81
N TYR A 100 -18.46 -20.68 -30.02
CA TYR A 100 -17.39 -20.11 -29.20
C TYR A 100 -17.90 -19.80 -27.79
N ASN A 101 -17.07 -20.01 -26.77
CA ASN A 101 -16.55 -18.88 -25.98
C ASN A 101 -15.28 -19.28 -25.19
N TRP A 102 -14.34 -18.33 -25.04
CA TRP A 102 -13.42 -18.33 -23.91
C TRP A 102 -14.04 -17.48 -22.79
N ASN A 103 -14.69 -18.21 -21.86
CA ASN A 103 -15.08 -17.85 -20.49
C ASN A 103 -16.55 -17.43 -20.25
N ASP A 104 -17.48 -18.38 -20.23
CA ASP A 104 -17.82 -19.13 -19.01
C ASP A 104 -19.03 -20.07 -19.22
N ALA A 105 -18.96 -21.26 -18.62
CA ALA A 105 -19.96 -22.36 -18.53
C ALA A 105 -20.14 -23.33 -19.73
N LEU A 106 -19.74 -24.59 -19.50
CA LEU A 106 -19.89 -25.77 -20.37
C LEU A 106 -21.35 -26.24 -20.51
N LYS A 107 -21.76 -26.65 -21.73
CA LYS A 107 -22.91 -27.55 -21.99
C LYS A 107 -22.44 -28.96 -22.42
N PRO A 108 -23.22 -30.03 -22.17
CA PRO A 108 -22.68 -31.40 -21.96
C PRO A 108 -22.42 -32.28 -23.21
N ASN A 109 -22.44 -31.75 -24.44
CA ASN A 109 -22.58 -32.61 -25.64
C ASN A 109 -21.46 -32.51 -26.71
N CYS A 110 -20.30 -31.94 -26.42
CA CYS A 110 -19.20 -31.90 -27.38
C CYS A 110 -18.22 -33.07 -27.17
N LYS A 111 -18.08 -33.94 -28.17
CA LYS A 111 -17.08 -35.02 -28.23
C LYS A 111 -15.96 -34.64 -29.20
N GLU A 112 -14.73 -34.85 -28.75
CA GLU A 112 -13.49 -34.66 -29.51
C GLU A 112 -13.30 -35.81 -30.53
N TYR A 113 -12.84 -35.50 -31.75
CA TYR A 113 -12.36 -36.52 -32.69
C TYR A 113 -11.08 -36.04 -33.39
N VAL A 114 -10.14 -36.97 -33.52
CA VAL A 114 -8.77 -36.80 -34.02
C VAL A 114 -8.63 -37.52 -35.38
N ASP A 115 -7.73 -36.96 -36.21
CA ASP A 115 -7.01 -37.52 -37.37
C ASP A 115 -7.40 -37.14 -38.81
N ASN A 116 -6.50 -36.34 -39.41
CA ASN A 116 -5.61 -36.66 -40.54
C ASN A 116 -6.15 -37.52 -41.70
N TRP A 117 -6.61 -36.87 -42.78
CA TRP A 117 -6.10 -37.01 -44.16
C TRP A 117 -7.00 -36.28 -45.18
N LEU A 118 -6.36 -35.76 -46.25
CA LEU A 118 -6.90 -35.32 -47.56
C LEU A 118 -7.07 -33.81 -47.84
N THR A 119 -5.92 -33.21 -48.20
CA THR A 119 -5.60 -32.34 -49.35
C THR A 119 -6.68 -31.52 -50.10
N ILE A 120 -6.24 -30.28 -50.40
CA ILE A 120 -6.86 -29.14 -51.12
C ILE A 120 -7.54 -29.46 -52.47
N ASP A 121 -7.32 -30.63 -53.07
CA ASP A 121 -7.88 -31.00 -54.38
C ASP A 121 -9.28 -31.64 -54.33
N LYS A 122 -9.90 -31.81 -53.15
CA LYS A 122 -11.31 -32.24 -53.04
C LYS A 122 -12.32 -31.10 -52.85
N CYS A 123 -11.90 -29.87 -52.55
CA CYS A 123 -12.81 -28.72 -52.45
C CYS A 123 -13.22 -28.14 -53.82
N ARG A 124 -12.52 -28.48 -54.90
CA ARG A 124 -12.87 -28.01 -56.26
C ARG A 124 -13.79 -28.96 -57.04
N TYR A 125 -14.24 -30.05 -56.42
CA TYR A 125 -15.11 -31.06 -57.04
C TYR A 125 -16.37 -31.39 -56.21
N ALA A 126 -16.62 -30.64 -55.13
CA ALA A 126 -17.77 -30.81 -54.24
C ALA A 126 -18.72 -29.59 -54.25
N GLN A 127 -18.63 -28.74 -55.28
CA GLN A 127 -19.57 -27.65 -55.54
C GLN A 127 -20.62 -27.99 -56.60
N GLU A 128 -20.60 -29.21 -57.14
CA GLU A 128 -21.67 -29.71 -58.01
C GLU A 128 -21.95 -31.18 -57.63
N TRP A 129 -23.21 -31.49 -57.29
CA TRP A 129 -23.79 -32.84 -57.06
C TRP A 129 -23.35 -33.50 -55.73
N VAL A 130 -24.18 -33.77 -54.71
CA VAL A 130 -25.41 -34.56 -54.69
C VAL A 130 -26.03 -34.47 -53.29
N ILE A 131 -27.31 -34.08 -53.17
CA ILE A 131 -28.38 -34.90 -52.52
C ILE A 131 -29.64 -34.59 -53.34
N ASN A 132 -29.96 -35.39 -54.35
CA ASN A 132 -30.93 -36.47 -54.15
C ASN A 132 -30.69 -37.63 -55.15
N PRO A 133 -30.34 -38.85 -54.70
CA PRO A 133 -30.25 -40.02 -55.56
C PRO A 133 -31.36 -41.02 -55.23
N PHE A 134 -32.45 -40.98 -55.99
CA PHE A 134 -33.21 -42.17 -56.33
C PHE A 134 -33.63 -42.03 -57.78
N TYR A 135 -33.53 -43.13 -58.52
CA TYR A 135 -33.68 -43.28 -59.97
C TYR A 135 -32.39 -43.18 -60.79
N GLU A 136 -31.72 -44.31 -60.94
CA GLU A 136 -31.55 -44.89 -62.28
C GLU A 136 -31.08 -46.35 -62.18
N ARG A 137 -32.05 -47.27 -62.24
CA ARG A 137 -31.92 -48.57 -62.90
C ARG A 137 -33.30 -48.90 -63.45
N PHE A 138 -33.47 -48.79 -64.77
CA PHE A 138 -34.24 -49.68 -65.63
C PHE A 138 -34.48 -48.97 -66.98
N ALA A 139 -33.69 -49.35 -67.97
CA ALA A 139 -34.06 -49.15 -69.37
C ALA A 139 -35.32 -49.97 -69.66
N ILE A 140 -36.33 -49.37 -70.30
CA ILE A 140 -37.50 -50.07 -70.86
C ILE A 140 -37.62 -49.70 -72.34
N PRO A 141 -37.79 -50.69 -73.24
CA PRO A 141 -37.88 -50.49 -74.68
C PRO A 141 -39.31 -50.11 -75.11
N ASP A 142 -39.43 -49.33 -76.18
CA ASP A 142 -40.66 -49.00 -76.93
C ASP A 142 -41.82 -48.31 -76.12
N PRO A 143 -42.02 -46.99 -76.29
CA PRO A 143 -43.06 -46.23 -75.57
C PRO A 143 -44.52 -46.57 -75.93
N CYS A 144 -44.83 -47.35 -76.97
CA CYS A 144 -46.22 -47.76 -77.25
C CYS A 144 -46.70 -48.97 -76.41
N LEU A 145 -45.85 -49.60 -75.60
CA LEU A 145 -46.23 -50.73 -74.73
C LEU A 145 -47.17 -50.36 -73.58
N ILE A 146 -47.21 -49.09 -73.17
CA ILE A 146 -48.07 -48.59 -72.08
C ILE A 146 -49.43 -48.04 -72.57
N SER A 147 -49.76 -48.22 -73.86
CA SER A 147 -51.01 -47.71 -74.48
C SER A 147 -51.31 -46.23 -74.15
N PRO A 148 -50.41 -45.29 -74.49
CA PRO A 148 -50.54 -43.88 -74.09
C PRO A 148 -51.65 -43.12 -74.86
N CYS A 149 -52.18 -43.69 -75.95
CA CYS A 149 -53.24 -43.08 -76.74
C CYS A 149 -54.63 -43.50 -76.23
N GLU A 150 -55.45 -42.53 -75.82
CA GLU A 150 -56.80 -42.75 -75.33
C GLU A 150 -57.84 -42.79 -76.46
N ASN A 151 -59.09 -43.13 -76.12
CA ASN A 151 -60.24 -43.12 -77.05
C ASN A 151 -60.04 -43.96 -78.32
N ASN A 152 -59.36 -45.10 -78.17
CA ASN A 152 -59.17 -46.10 -79.21
C ASN A 152 -58.36 -45.57 -80.43
N ALA A 153 -57.43 -44.64 -80.17
CA ALA A 153 -56.49 -44.08 -81.13
C ALA A 153 -55.27 -45.00 -81.36
N THR A 154 -54.57 -44.82 -82.49
CA THR A 154 -53.46 -45.69 -82.90
C THR A 154 -52.11 -45.09 -82.52
N CYS A 155 -51.30 -45.79 -81.71
CA CYS A 155 -49.95 -45.38 -81.29
C CYS A 155 -48.88 -45.79 -82.31
N ILE A 156 -47.94 -44.89 -82.62
CA ILE A 156 -46.81 -45.13 -83.53
C ILE A 156 -45.52 -44.66 -82.83
N THR A 157 -44.47 -45.48 -82.84
CA THR A 157 -43.17 -45.13 -82.24
C THR A 157 -42.17 -44.61 -83.26
N ASP A 158 -41.44 -43.57 -82.86
CA ASP A 158 -40.31 -43.02 -83.59
C ASP A 158 -39.01 -43.69 -83.10
N THR A 159 -38.34 -44.40 -84.00
CA THR A 159 -37.17 -45.23 -83.70
C THR A 159 -35.87 -44.44 -83.48
N GLU A 160 -35.83 -43.15 -83.81
CA GLU A 160 -34.62 -42.32 -83.63
C GLU A 160 -34.65 -41.51 -82.33
N THR A 161 -35.83 -41.09 -81.87
CA THR A 161 -35.99 -40.23 -80.68
C THR A 161 -36.58 -40.94 -79.47
N TYR A 162 -36.98 -42.21 -79.60
CA TYR A 162 -37.72 -42.95 -78.58
C TYR A 162 -39.01 -42.24 -78.12
N ALA A 163 -39.65 -41.42 -78.98
CA ALA A 163 -40.92 -40.76 -78.74
C ALA A 163 -42.11 -41.54 -79.36
N TYR A 164 -43.34 -41.24 -78.94
CA TYR A 164 -44.57 -41.81 -79.51
C TYR A 164 -45.49 -40.72 -80.09
N GLU A 165 -46.26 -41.08 -81.12
CA GLU A 165 -47.29 -40.23 -81.74
C GLU A 165 -48.63 -40.96 -81.80
N CYS A 166 -49.72 -40.31 -81.34
CA CYS A 166 -51.08 -40.85 -81.35
C CYS A 166 -51.90 -40.32 -82.54
N LYS A 167 -52.41 -41.21 -83.40
CA LYS A 167 -53.35 -40.84 -84.47
C LYS A 167 -54.80 -40.89 -83.98
N CYS A 168 -55.38 -39.72 -83.74
CA CYS A 168 -56.74 -39.57 -83.21
C CYS A 168 -57.85 -39.85 -84.24
N LYS A 169 -58.96 -40.45 -83.78
CA LYS A 169 -60.21 -40.59 -84.54
C LYS A 169 -60.95 -39.24 -84.61
N LYS A 170 -61.73 -39.04 -85.68
CA LYS A 170 -62.49 -37.81 -85.94
C LYS A 170 -63.39 -37.45 -84.74
N GLY A 171 -63.18 -36.28 -84.15
CA GLY A 171 -63.93 -35.75 -82.98
C GLY A 171 -63.12 -35.68 -81.67
N PHE A 172 -61.90 -36.21 -81.64
CA PHE A 172 -60.98 -36.13 -80.50
C PHE A 172 -59.67 -35.46 -80.91
N HIS A 173 -59.07 -34.70 -80.00
CA HIS A 173 -57.77 -34.05 -80.22
C HIS A 173 -56.94 -34.01 -78.93
N GLY A 174 -55.69 -33.59 -79.05
CA GLY A 174 -54.70 -33.64 -77.96
C GLY A 174 -53.55 -34.60 -78.28
N PRO A 175 -52.40 -34.48 -77.59
CA PRO A 175 -51.23 -35.32 -77.81
C PRO A 175 -51.52 -36.82 -77.58
N ASN A 176 -52.51 -37.15 -76.75
CA ASN A 176 -52.95 -38.52 -76.46
C ASN A 176 -54.40 -38.80 -76.90
N CYS A 177 -55.02 -37.91 -77.68
CA CYS A 177 -56.43 -37.97 -78.10
C CYS A 177 -57.44 -37.91 -76.94
N GLU A 178 -57.10 -37.18 -75.88
CA GLU A 178 -57.82 -37.10 -74.61
C GLU A 178 -58.98 -36.09 -74.58
N TYR A 179 -59.00 -35.09 -75.48
CA TYR A 179 -60.00 -34.02 -75.44
C TYR A 179 -61.18 -34.27 -76.38
N SER A 180 -62.39 -34.18 -75.81
CA SER A 180 -63.70 -34.21 -76.47
C SER A 180 -64.33 -32.82 -76.45
N GLN A 181 -64.81 -32.31 -77.59
CA GLN A 181 -65.43 -30.98 -77.64
C GLN A 181 -66.90 -30.99 -77.17
N GLN A 182 -67.17 -30.81 -75.87
CA GLN A 182 -68.43 -30.23 -75.30
C GLN A 182 -68.18 -29.60 -73.91
N CYS A 183 -68.92 -28.52 -73.60
CA CYS A 183 -68.79 -27.71 -72.37
C CYS A 183 -69.12 -28.49 -71.08
N THR A 184 -68.11 -28.99 -70.36
CA THR A 184 -68.28 -29.64 -69.03
C THR A 184 -67.62 -28.83 -67.91
N LYS A 185 -68.46 -28.05 -67.20
CA LYS A 185 -68.39 -27.56 -65.81
C LYS A 185 -67.09 -26.99 -65.16
N SER A 186 -65.91 -26.89 -65.79
CA SER A 186 -64.71 -26.35 -65.07
C SER A 186 -63.73 -25.51 -65.89
N VAL A 187 -64.22 -24.65 -66.79
CA VAL A 187 -63.34 -23.72 -67.53
C VAL A 187 -63.17 -22.37 -66.80
N CYS A 188 -64.14 -21.93 -66.00
CA CYS A 188 -64.09 -20.65 -65.29
C CYS A 188 -63.65 -20.81 -63.82
N GLN A 189 -62.60 -20.09 -63.41
CA GLN A 189 -62.11 -20.02 -62.03
C GLN A 189 -62.93 -19.04 -61.18
N ASN A 190 -62.71 -19.03 -59.86
CA ASN A 190 -63.34 -18.10 -58.91
C ASN A 190 -64.87 -17.99 -59.04
N MET A 191 -65.53 -19.13 -59.23
CA MET A 191 -66.99 -19.26 -59.40
C MET A 191 -67.59 -18.50 -60.59
N GLY A 192 -66.79 -18.25 -61.64
CA GLY A 192 -67.29 -17.68 -62.90
C GLY A 192 -68.25 -18.60 -63.67
N THR A 193 -69.10 -18.03 -64.52
CA THR A 193 -70.14 -18.78 -65.27
C THR A 193 -69.73 -18.95 -66.74
N CYS A 194 -69.72 -20.18 -67.28
CA CYS A 194 -69.27 -20.48 -68.64
C CYS A 194 -70.37 -20.30 -69.70
N TYR A 195 -70.02 -19.79 -70.89
CA TYR A 195 -70.87 -19.69 -72.07
C TYR A 195 -70.13 -20.04 -73.37
N GLU A 196 -70.86 -20.48 -74.40
CA GLU A 196 -70.28 -20.90 -75.69
C GLU A 196 -70.10 -19.72 -76.68
N ARG A 197 -69.04 -19.78 -77.50
CA ARG A 197 -68.78 -18.91 -78.66
C ARG A 197 -68.55 -19.74 -79.92
N ASP A 198 -68.76 -19.13 -81.09
CA ASP A 198 -68.54 -19.74 -82.41
C ASP A 198 -67.09 -20.21 -82.67
N ASN A 199 -66.13 -19.85 -81.80
CA ASN A 199 -64.75 -20.32 -81.85
C ASN A 199 -64.11 -20.36 -80.44
N GLY A 200 -64.78 -21.01 -79.48
CA GLY A 200 -64.25 -21.22 -78.12
C GLY A 200 -65.32 -21.15 -77.01
N THR A 201 -64.88 -21.04 -75.76
CA THR A 201 -65.73 -20.86 -74.57
C THR A 201 -65.31 -19.60 -73.82
N GLY A 202 -66.25 -18.82 -73.26
CA GLY A 202 -65.96 -17.62 -72.45
C GLY A 202 -66.54 -17.69 -71.04
N CYS A 203 -66.02 -16.87 -70.13
CA CYS A 203 -66.44 -16.83 -68.72
C CYS A 203 -67.05 -15.46 -68.32
N HIS A 204 -68.08 -15.49 -67.48
CA HIS A 204 -68.59 -14.33 -66.74
C HIS A 204 -68.02 -14.34 -65.32
N CYS A 205 -67.25 -13.31 -64.97
CA CYS A 205 -66.55 -13.21 -63.67
C CYS A 205 -67.37 -12.47 -62.60
N LEU A 206 -67.19 -12.88 -61.35
CA LEU A 206 -67.74 -12.18 -60.17
C LEU A 206 -66.94 -10.89 -59.87
N GLN A 207 -67.51 -10.00 -59.06
CA GLN A 207 -66.91 -8.70 -58.72
C GLN A 207 -65.48 -8.88 -58.15
N TYR A 208 -64.54 -8.03 -58.58
CA TYR A 208 -63.09 -8.05 -58.25
C TYR A 208 -62.25 -9.14 -58.94
N TYR A 209 -62.87 -9.97 -59.79
CA TYR A 209 -62.19 -10.97 -60.62
C TYR A 209 -62.25 -10.60 -62.10
N HIS A 210 -61.12 -10.75 -62.79
CA HIS A 210 -60.90 -10.39 -64.18
C HIS A 210 -60.13 -11.50 -64.92
N GLY A 211 -59.92 -11.36 -66.22
CA GLY A 211 -59.26 -12.36 -67.06
C GLY A 211 -60.24 -13.22 -67.87
N GLU A 212 -59.72 -14.00 -68.81
CA GLU A 212 -60.52 -14.78 -69.76
C GLU A 212 -61.26 -15.95 -69.08
N TYR A 213 -60.69 -16.44 -67.98
CA TYR A 213 -61.20 -17.52 -67.13
C TYR A 213 -61.45 -17.06 -65.69
N CYS A 214 -61.51 -15.75 -65.44
CA CYS A 214 -61.67 -15.16 -64.10
C CYS A 214 -60.52 -15.43 -63.12
N GLU A 215 -59.30 -15.60 -63.63
CA GLU A 215 -58.08 -15.96 -62.91
C GLU A 215 -57.36 -14.78 -62.24
N ILE A 216 -57.67 -13.54 -62.63
CA ILE A 216 -57.00 -12.32 -62.13
C ILE A 216 -57.83 -11.75 -60.98
N VAL A 217 -57.20 -11.48 -59.84
CA VAL A 217 -57.83 -10.81 -58.69
C VAL A 217 -57.22 -9.42 -58.52
N ASP A 218 -58.03 -8.38 -58.46
CA ASP A 218 -57.54 -7.07 -58.03
C ASP A 218 -57.39 -7.06 -56.50
N ARG A 219 -56.15 -7.13 -56.04
CA ARG A 219 -55.82 -7.20 -54.61
C ARG A 219 -55.97 -5.86 -53.90
N CYS A 220 -55.90 -4.71 -54.60
CA CYS A 220 -56.11 -3.40 -53.99
C CYS A 220 -57.61 -3.10 -53.81
N GLU A 221 -58.48 -3.64 -54.67
CA GLU A 221 -59.94 -3.53 -54.48
C GLU A 221 -60.50 -4.55 -53.48
N TYR A 222 -59.89 -5.74 -53.36
CA TYR A 222 -60.32 -6.77 -52.40
C TYR A 222 -59.95 -6.42 -50.94
N GLY A 223 -58.91 -5.61 -50.72
CA GLY A 223 -58.48 -5.10 -49.41
C GLY A 223 -57.27 -4.17 -49.55
N ASN A 224 -56.83 -3.49 -48.49
CA ASN A 224 -55.56 -2.76 -48.52
C ASN A 224 -54.42 -3.66 -48.00
N PRO A 225 -53.66 -4.36 -48.87
CA PRO A 225 -52.57 -5.23 -48.44
C PRO A 225 -51.41 -4.47 -47.80
N CYS A 226 -51.35 -3.14 -47.96
CA CYS A 226 -50.31 -2.26 -47.42
C CYS A 226 -50.52 -1.86 -45.95
N GLY A 227 -51.46 -2.51 -45.26
CA GLY A 227 -51.80 -2.20 -43.86
C GLY A 227 -52.42 -0.80 -43.66
N PRO A 228 -52.50 -0.31 -42.41
CA PRO A 228 -53.03 1.02 -42.11
C PRO A 228 -52.06 2.17 -42.46
N HIS A 229 -50.77 1.86 -42.69
CA HIS A 229 -49.69 2.84 -42.88
C HIS A 229 -49.21 2.93 -44.34
N GLY A 230 -49.88 2.27 -45.28
CA GLY A 230 -49.56 2.33 -46.70
C GLY A 230 -50.79 2.43 -47.59
N THR A 231 -50.63 3.04 -48.77
CA THR A 231 -51.67 3.13 -49.81
C THR A 231 -51.32 2.18 -50.95
N CYS A 232 -52.28 1.34 -51.36
CA CYS A 232 -52.11 0.37 -52.45
C CYS A 232 -52.28 1.04 -53.82
N GLU A 233 -51.25 0.98 -54.66
CA GLU A 233 -51.30 1.39 -56.06
C GLU A 233 -51.22 0.15 -56.97
N SER A 234 -52.25 -0.07 -57.79
CA SER A 234 -52.27 -1.13 -58.80
C SER A 234 -51.48 -0.68 -60.04
N ASN A 235 -50.41 -1.40 -60.40
CA ASN A 235 -49.61 -1.06 -61.57
C ASN A 235 -50.22 -1.75 -62.81
N ALA A 236 -51.24 -1.11 -63.41
CA ALA A 236 -52.02 -1.70 -64.50
C ALA A 236 -51.40 -1.41 -65.87
N THR A 237 -50.41 -2.20 -66.28
CA THR A 237 -50.06 -2.34 -67.70
C THR A 237 -49.67 -3.80 -68.02
N ASP A 238 -50.63 -4.49 -68.65
CA ASP A 238 -50.56 -5.76 -69.39
C ASP A 238 -50.46 -7.11 -68.63
N ILE A 239 -51.58 -7.85 -68.73
CA ILE A 239 -51.76 -9.32 -68.81
C ILE A 239 -50.68 -10.19 -68.13
N SER A 240 -50.61 -10.09 -66.80
CA SER A 240 -50.13 -11.10 -65.83
C SER A 240 -50.63 -10.65 -64.43
N PRO A 241 -50.61 -11.46 -63.35
CA PRO A 241 -51.35 -11.14 -62.13
C PRO A 241 -50.95 -9.74 -61.60
N ILE A 242 -51.95 -8.90 -61.30
CA ILE A 242 -51.77 -7.48 -60.93
C ILE A 242 -50.75 -7.39 -59.79
N GLU A 243 -49.55 -6.90 -60.09
CA GLU A 243 -48.52 -6.59 -59.11
C GLU A 243 -48.89 -5.25 -58.45
N PHE A 244 -49.13 -5.26 -57.14
CA PHE A 244 -49.47 -4.06 -56.38
C PHE A 244 -48.20 -3.46 -55.77
N LYS A 245 -48.16 -2.14 -55.67
CA LYS A 245 -47.10 -1.41 -54.98
C LYS A 245 -47.69 -0.63 -53.81
N CYS A 246 -47.07 -0.74 -52.65
CA CYS A 246 -47.44 0.05 -51.49
C CYS A 246 -46.64 1.36 -51.46
N VAL A 247 -47.35 2.48 -51.30
CA VAL A 247 -46.75 3.78 -50.98
C VAL A 247 -46.90 4.01 -49.48
N CYS A 248 -45.80 3.96 -48.75
CA CYS A 248 -45.79 4.07 -47.29
C CYS A 248 -45.92 5.53 -46.84
N GLN A 249 -46.63 5.73 -45.73
CA GLN A 249 -46.63 7.00 -45.01
C GLN A 249 -45.24 7.27 -44.41
N ASP A 250 -44.92 8.55 -44.18
CA ASP A 250 -43.66 8.95 -43.55
C ASP A 250 -43.47 8.23 -42.21
N GLY A 251 -42.27 7.67 -41.99
CA GLY A 251 -41.94 6.86 -40.81
C GLY A 251 -42.13 5.36 -41.00
N TYR A 252 -42.64 4.90 -42.15
CA TYR A 252 -42.77 3.47 -42.45
C TYR A 252 -42.06 3.08 -43.76
N LEU A 253 -41.50 1.87 -43.76
CA LEU A 253 -40.75 1.23 -44.83
C LEU A 253 -41.23 -0.22 -45.02
N GLY A 254 -40.65 -0.90 -46.01
CA GLY A 254 -41.01 -2.28 -46.36
C GLY A 254 -42.01 -2.34 -47.50
N SER A 255 -42.08 -3.50 -48.16
CA SER A 255 -42.97 -3.72 -49.30
C SER A 255 -44.46 -3.67 -48.94
N LEU A 256 -44.79 -3.80 -47.65
CA LEU A 256 -46.14 -3.73 -47.11
C LEU A 256 -46.32 -2.57 -46.10
N CYS A 257 -45.34 -1.66 -45.98
CA CYS A 257 -45.37 -0.53 -45.04
C CYS A 257 -45.58 -0.96 -43.57
N ASP A 258 -45.01 -2.11 -43.22
CA ASP A 258 -45.13 -2.78 -41.93
C ASP A 258 -43.87 -2.63 -41.05
N ILE A 259 -42.84 -1.97 -41.56
CA ILE A 259 -41.58 -1.73 -40.85
C ILE A 259 -41.53 -0.25 -40.47
N GLU A 260 -41.39 0.07 -39.20
CA GLU A 260 -41.16 1.45 -38.75
C GLU A 260 -39.70 1.85 -39.01
N THR A 261 -39.48 3.12 -39.36
CA THR A 261 -38.17 3.63 -39.78
C THR A 261 -37.29 3.87 -38.57
N ASN A 262 -36.22 3.09 -38.44
CA ASN A 262 -35.28 3.29 -37.34
C ASN A 262 -34.42 4.54 -37.57
N GLU A 263 -34.69 5.62 -36.83
CA GLU A 263 -33.96 6.88 -36.92
C GLU A 263 -32.56 6.83 -36.28
N CYS A 264 -32.22 5.74 -35.60
CA CYS A 264 -30.87 5.47 -35.11
C CYS A 264 -29.94 4.84 -36.17
N VAL A 265 -30.33 4.78 -37.45
CA VAL A 265 -29.49 4.24 -38.53
C VAL A 265 -29.35 5.22 -39.70
N PRO A 266 -28.16 5.79 -39.96
CA PRO A 266 -26.92 5.66 -39.16
C PRO A 266 -27.04 6.35 -37.79
N ASP A 267 -26.29 5.85 -36.79
CA ASP A 267 -26.37 6.34 -35.40
C ASP A 267 -26.11 7.87 -35.32
N PRO A 268 -27.11 8.67 -34.94
CA PRO A 268 -26.97 10.12 -34.84
C PRO A 268 -26.25 10.56 -33.56
N CYS A 269 -26.12 9.69 -32.56
CA CYS A 269 -25.54 10.03 -31.27
C CYS A 269 -24.00 9.98 -31.33
N GLN A 270 -23.37 11.04 -30.83
CA GLN A 270 -21.91 11.18 -30.77
C GLN A 270 -21.37 10.84 -29.39
N ASN A 271 -20.05 10.78 -29.25
CA ASN A 271 -19.34 10.59 -27.97
C ASN A 271 -19.81 9.37 -27.15
N GLY A 272 -20.22 8.29 -27.84
CA GLY A 272 -20.68 7.06 -27.20
C GLY A 272 -22.08 7.13 -26.58
N GLY A 273 -22.86 8.17 -26.90
CA GLY A 273 -24.26 8.28 -26.50
C GLY A 273 -25.09 7.12 -27.05
N THR A 274 -26.10 6.68 -26.29
CA THR A 274 -27.00 5.61 -26.72
C THR A 274 -28.21 6.21 -27.46
N CYS A 275 -28.38 5.85 -28.73
CA CYS A 275 -29.57 6.25 -29.48
C CYS A 275 -30.80 5.43 -29.06
N VAL A 276 -31.87 6.15 -28.71
CA VAL A 276 -33.19 5.58 -28.47
C VAL A 276 -34.10 5.99 -29.61
N ASP A 277 -34.53 4.98 -30.36
CA ASP A 277 -35.46 5.09 -31.46
C ASP A 277 -36.84 5.53 -30.98
N GLY A 278 -37.53 6.36 -31.76
CA GLY A 278 -38.84 6.91 -31.47
C GLY A 278 -39.60 7.14 -32.76
N PHE A 279 -40.87 7.53 -32.70
CA PHE A 279 -41.66 7.70 -33.91
C PHE A 279 -41.28 9.02 -34.62
N LEU A 280 -40.72 8.94 -35.84
CA LEU A 280 -40.24 10.08 -36.64
C LEU A 280 -39.19 10.95 -35.91
N SER A 281 -38.56 10.42 -34.86
CA SER A 281 -37.65 11.16 -34.00
C SER A 281 -36.82 10.21 -33.16
N TYR A 282 -35.60 10.63 -32.82
CA TYR A 282 -34.72 9.88 -31.92
C TYR A 282 -34.38 10.72 -30.69
N THR A 283 -33.94 10.05 -29.63
CA THR A 283 -33.37 10.69 -28.44
C THR A 283 -32.01 10.10 -28.13
N CYS A 284 -30.98 10.94 -28.03
CA CYS A 284 -29.66 10.51 -27.58
C CYS A 284 -29.56 10.58 -26.05
N LEU A 285 -29.22 9.45 -25.43
CA LEU A 285 -28.85 9.38 -24.02
C LEU A 285 -27.34 9.59 -23.89
N CYS A 286 -26.96 10.78 -23.44
CA CYS A 286 -25.55 11.17 -23.30
C CYS A 286 -24.89 10.51 -22.09
N LEU A 287 -23.64 10.08 -22.27
CA LEU A 287 -22.78 9.62 -21.18
C LEU A 287 -22.41 10.79 -20.26
N GLU A 288 -22.10 10.51 -18.99
CA GLU A 288 -21.58 11.52 -18.06
C GLU A 288 -20.39 12.25 -18.70
N GLY A 289 -20.37 13.59 -18.60
CA GLY A 289 -19.37 14.43 -19.26
C GLY A 289 -19.72 14.86 -20.68
N SER A 290 -20.84 14.41 -21.27
CA SER A 290 -21.30 14.87 -22.58
C SER A 290 -22.72 15.46 -22.54
N THR A 291 -22.98 16.46 -23.38
CA THR A 291 -24.27 17.16 -23.49
C THR A 291 -24.53 17.60 -24.94
N GLY A 292 -25.69 18.21 -25.21
CA GLY A 292 -26.14 18.52 -26.57
C GLY A 292 -27.24 17.57 -27.05
N TYR A 293 -27.83 17.89 -28.21
CA TYR A 293 -28.96 17.12 -28.76
C TYR A 293 -28.53 15.73 -29.24
N ASN A 294 -27.30 15.64 -29.76
CA ASN A 294 -26.63 14.44 -30.24
C ASN A 294 -25.43 14.07 -29.37
N CYS A 295 -25.35 14.59 -28.13
CA CYS A 295 -24.20 14.42 -27.24
C CYS A 295 -22.88 14.96 -27.82
N GLU A 296 -22.97 15.97 -28.70
CA GLU A 296 -21.86 16.55 -29.45
C GLU A 296 -20.97 17.49 -28.63
N ILE A 297 -21.42 17.90 -27.43
CA ILE A 297 -20.73 18.85 -26.56
C ILE A 297 -20.05 18.07 -25.44
N ASP A 298 -18.72 18.11 -25.42
CA ASP A 298 -17.91 17.61 -24.32
C ASP A 298 -17.87 18.65 -23.18
N VAL A 299 -18.17 18.23 -21.95
CA VAL A 299 -18.21 19.10 -20.78
C VAL A 299 -16.81 19.12 -20.15
N PRO A 300 -16.15 20.29 -20.07
CA PRO A 300 -14.76 20.34 -19.64
C PRO A 300 -14.63 19.97 -18.15
N ASP A 301 -13.80 18.98 -17.88
CA ASP A 301 -13.49 18.47 -16.55
C ASP A 301 -12.38 19.26 -15.85
N CYS A 302 -11.47 19.86 -16.63
CA CYS A 302 -10.31 20.60 -16.14
C CYS A 302 -10.63 22.06 -15.74
N VAL A 303 -11.62 22.24 -14.88
CA VAL A 303 -12.09 23.56 -14.40
C VAL A 303 -11.70 23.83 -12.94
N PRO A 304 -11.65 25.11 -12.50
CA PRO A 304 -11.36 25.44 -11.11
C PRO A 304 -12.38 24.87 -10.13
N ILE A 305 -11.88 24.33 -9.02
CA ILE A 305 -12.68 23.71 -7.97
C ILE A 305 -12.43 24.37 -6.61
N GLN A 306 -13.39 24.24 -5.70
CA GLN A 306 -13.27 24.70 -4.31
C GLN A 306 -13.34 23.51 -3.35
N ILE A 307 -12.30 23.32 -2.55
CA ILE A 307 -12.20 22.28 -1.50
C ILE A 307 -11.90 22.98 -0.18
N ASP A 308 -12.68 22.70 0.87
CA ASP A 308 -12.50 23.26 2.22
C ASP A 308 -12.36 24.80 2.27
N GLY A 309 -13.04 25.48 1.35
CA GLY A 309 -13.03 26.95 1.23
C GLY A 309 -11.87 27.52 0.41
N GLN A 310 -10.92 26.70 -0.03
CA GLN A 310 -9.78 27.10 -0.87
C GLN A 310 -10.02 26.77 -2.34
N TRP A 311 -9.63 27.70 -3.23
CA TRP A 311 -9.74 27.55 -4.69
C TRP A 311 -8.48 26.90 -5.28
N TYR A 312 -8.70 25.94 -6.17
CA TYR A 312 -7.65 25.26 -6.94
C TYR A 312 -7.90 25.44 -8.44
N PRO A 313 -6.85 25.59 -9.28
CA PRO A 313 -7.01 25.79 -10.72
C PRO A 313 -7.73 24.64 -11.44
N ASN A 314 -7.52 23.41 -10.97
CA ASN A 314 -8.23 22.20 -11.38
C ASN A 314 -8.05 21.11 -10.31
N LYS A 315 -8.73 19.98 -10.47
CA LYS A 315 -8.70 18.83 -9.56
C LYS A 315 -7.36 18.09 -9.44
N CYS A 316 -6.46 18.25 -10.40
CA CYS A 316 -5.11 17.66 -10.37
C CYS A 316 -4.12 18.50 -9.55
N MET A 317 -4.32 19.82 -9.50
CA MET A 317 -3.39 20.77 -8.86
C MET A 317 -3.71 21.03 -7.38
N THR A 318 -4.18 20.02 -6.66
CA THR A 318 -4.56 20.15 -5.24
C THR A 318 -3.34 20.13 -4.31
N LYS A 319 -2.35 19.30 -4.63
CA LYS A 319 -1.08 19.14 -3.89
C LYS A 319 0.14 19.32 -4.78
N ASP A 320 0.05 18.87 -6.03
CA ASP A 320 1.12 18.97 -7.01
C ASP A 320 0.98 20.26 -7.85
N PRO A 321 1.87 21.24 -7.71
CA PRO A 321 1.83 22.46 -8.50
C PRO A 321 2.22 22.25 -9.96
N ASP A 322 2.88 21.13 -10.30
CA ASP A 322 3.35 20.81 -11.64
C ASP A 322 2.38 19.88 -12.40
N ALA A 323 1.25 19.50 -11.77
CA ALA A 323 0.28 18.61 -12.38
C ALA A 323 -0.45 19.26 -13.57
N VAL A 324 -0.55 18.52 -14.66
CA VAL A 324 -1.27 18.93 -15.88
C VAL A 324 -2.56 18.13 -16.00
N CYS A 325 -3.69 18.83 -16.01
CA CYS A 325 -5.00 18.22 -16.26
C CYS A 325 -5.26 18.15 -17.77
N VAL A 326 -5.54 16.94 -18.27
CA VAL A 326 -5.90 16.70 -19.66
C VAL A 326 -7.37 16.29 -19.71
N ASP A 327 -8.17 17.07 -20.43
CA ASP A 327 -9.60 16.84 -20.65
C ASP A 327 -9.81 15.66 -21.60
N MET A 328 -10.75 14.77 -21.27
CA MET A 328 -11.11 13.61 -22.08
C MET A 328 -12.63 13.51 -22.22
N ILE A 329 -13.08 12.85 -23.28
CA ILE A 329 -14.51 12.58 -23.47
C ILE A 329 -15.01 11.69 -22.33
N GLY A 330 -15.86 12.25 -21.47
CA GLY A 330 -16.42 11.56 -20.31
C GLY A 330 -15.48 11.45 -19.10
N GLY A 331 -14.43 12.28 -19.03
CA GLY A 331 -13.56 12.33 -17.86
C GLY A 331 -12.29 13.15 -18.05
N PHE A 332 -11.26 12.84 -17.25
CA PHE A 332 -10.00 13.58 -17.27
C PHE A 332 -8.85 12.67 -16.87
N GLU A 333 -7.64 13.05 -17.27
CA GLU A 333 -6.41 12.42 -16.82
C GLU A 333 -5.49 13.49 -16.20
N CYS A 334 -5.00 13.21 -14.99
CA CYS A 334 -3.98 14.03 -14.36
C CYS A 334 -2.59 13.48 -14.68
N GLN A 335 -1.79 14.24 -15.42
CA GLN A 335 -0.36 13.97 -15.59
C GLN A 335 0.39 14.60 -14.43
N CYS A 336 0.78 13.77 -13.46
CA CYS A 336 1.50 14.22 -12.27
C CYS A 336 2.96 14.58 -12.56
N GLY A 337 3.48 15.53 -11.80
CA GLY A 337 4.89 15.86 -11.74
C GLY A 337 5.72 14.71 -11.16
N SER A 338 7.04 14.86 -11.21
CA SER A 338 8.01 13.81 -10.86
C SER A 338 7.99 13.36 -9.38
N GLN A 339 7.25 14.06 -8.52
CA GLN A 339 7.19 13.80 -7.08
C GLN A 339 5.82 13.30 -6.60
N TYR A 340 4.79 13.31 -7.44
CA TYR A 340 3.43 12.97 -7.06
C TYR A 340 2.84 11.87 -7.92
N VAL A 341 1.85 11.17 -7.38
CA VAL A 341 1.14 10.06 -8.02
C VAL A 341 -0.29 9.97 -7.50
N GLY A 342 -1.11 9.17 -8.17
CA GLY A 342 -2.53 8.99 -7.87
C GLY A 342 -3.40 9.67 -8.91
N GLU A 343 -4.69 9.34 -8.91
CA GLU A 343 -5.68 9.85 -9.87
C GLU A 343 -5.78 11.38 -9.86
N PHE A 344 -5.54 12.01 -8.71
CA PHE A 344 -5.59 13.45 -8.51
C PHE A 344 -4.23 14.10 -8.20
N CYS A 345 -3.12 13.37 -8.41
CA CYS A 345 -1.76 13.82 -8.05
C CYS A 345 -1.62 14.33 -6.61
N ASN A 346 -2.32 13.68 -5.68
CA ASN A 346 -2.41 14.10 -4.29
C ASN A 346 -1.50 13.31 -3.32
N LEU A 347 -0.78 12.29 -3.81
CA LEU A 347 0.10 11.47 -2.99
C LEU A 347 1.56 11.62 -3.44
N HIS A 348 2.45 11.95 -2.50
CA HIS A 348 3.88 12.05 -2.78
C HIS A 348 4.50 10.66 -3.00
N ILE A 349 5.31 10.48 -4.05
CA ILE A 349 5.88 9.19 -4.47
C ILE A 349 6.69 8.52 -3.35
N ILE A 350 7.53 9.28 -2.65
CA ILE A 350 8.32 8.76 -1.52
C ILE A 350 7.42 8.18 -0.42
N ILE A 351 6.30 8.84 -0.11
CA ILE A 351 5.35 8.37 0.92
C ILE A 351 4.72 7.05 0.51
N ARG A 352 4.26 6.95 -0.74
CA ARG A 352 3.70 5.72 -1.31
C ARG A 352 4.71 4.57 -1.19
N ASP A 353 5.95 4.80 -1.63
CA ASP A 353 6.98 3.76 -1.67
C ASP A 353 7.35 3.28 -0.27
N VAL A 354 7.44 4.20 0.70
CA VAL A 354 7.66 3.86 2.11
C VAL A 354 6.48 3.04 2.67
N LEU A 355 5.24 3.44 2.41
CA LEU A 355 4.07 2.71 2.91
C LEU A 355 3.94 1.32 2.28
N MET A 356 4.17 1.20 0.98
CA MET A 356 4.19 -0.10 0.31
C MET A 356 5.33 -0.99 0.79
N ALA A 357 6.51 -0.43 1.09
CA ALA A 357 7.62 -1.20 1.63
C ALA A 357 7.38 -1.71 3.06
N ILE A 358 6.70 -0.93 3.90
CA ILE A 358 6.45 -1.29 5.31
C ILE A 358 5.21 -2.19 5.45
N TYR A 359 4.09 -1.82 4.83
CA TYR A 359 2.79 -2.46 5.05
C TYR A 359 2.31 -3.30 3.88
N GLY A 360 2.94 -3.21 2.71
CA GLY A 360 2.44 -3.81 1.46
C GLY A 360 1.23 -3.07 0.88
N GLU A 361 0.68 -2.09 1.60
CA GLU A 361 -0.48 -1.29 1.22
C GLU A 361 -0.34 0.16 1.71
N VAL A 362 -1.11 1.07 1.12
CA VAL A 362 -1.08 2.50 1.50
C VAL A 362 -2.03 2.73 2.67
N ASN A 363 -1.51 2.73 3.89
CA ASN A 363 -2.29 3.10 5.07
C ASN A 363 -2.50 4.63 5.14
N LEU A 364 -3.73 5.08 4.90
CA LEU A 364 -4.10 6.51 4.84
C LEU A 364 -3.84 7.26 6.16
N GLN A 365 -3.86 6.59 7.31
CA GLN A 365 -3.63 7.23 8.61
C GLN A 365 -2.17 7.68 8.81
N MET A 366 -1.24 7.09 8.07
CA MET A 366 0.20 7.35 8.18
C MET A 366 0.68 8.46 7.24
N ILE A 367 -0.13 8.84 6.23
CA ILE A 367 0.22 9.86 5.24
C ILE A 367 0.54 11.21 5.88
N PRO A 368 -0.28 11.77 6.80
CA PRO A 368 0.02 13.07 7.41
C PRO A 368 1.35 13.08 8.15
N LEU A 369 1.70 11.96 8.81
CA LEU A 369 2.96 11.81 9.52
C LEU A 369 4.15 11.81 8.55
N LEU A 370 4.07 11.02 7.47
CA LEU A 370 5.14 10.93 6.49
C LEU A 370 5.30 12.25 5.69
N GLU A 371 4.21 12.99 5.44
CA GLU A 371 4.26 14.33 4.88
C GLU A 371 5.00 15.31 5.81
N ASP A 372 4.77 15.24 7.12
CA ASP A 372 5.43 16.11 8.10
C ASP A 372 6.93 15.79 8.20
N LEU A 373 7.30 14.50 8.19
CA LEU A 373 8.70 14.07 8.16
C LEU A 373 9.44 14.49 6.89
N LEU A 374 8.78 14.47 5.73
CA LEU A 374 9.38 14.95 4.48
C LEU A 374 9.65 16.46 4.53
N LYS A 375 8.75 17.23 5.17
CA LYS A 375 8.94 18.68 5.35
C LYS A 375 10.00 18.99 6.40
N ASN A 376 10.10 18.19 7.45
CA ASN A 376 11.04 18.39 8.54
C ASN A 376 11.68 17.06 9.01
N PRO A 377 12.78 16.63 8.37
CA PRO A 377 13.48 15.39 8.72
C PRO A 377 13.96 15.35 10.18
N ALA A 378 14.13 16.51 10.84
CA ALA A 378 14.53 16.57 12.24
C ALA A 378 13.46 16.03 13.20
N GLN A 379 12.20 15.94 12.79
CA GLN A 379 11.13 15.33 13.59
C GLN A 379 11.25 13.80 13.71
N ILE A 380 12.02 13.14 12.82
CA ILE A 380 12.34 11.70 12.96
C ILE A 380 12.93 11.44 14.34
N LYS A 381 13.72 12.40 14.84
CA LYS A 381 14.41 12.27 16.13
C LYS A 381 13.43 12.11 17.30
N ASP A 382 12.28 12.79 17.28
CA ASP A 382 11.27 12.68 18.33
C ASP A 382 10.30 11.52 18.07
N MET A 383 10.14 11.15 16.80
CA MET A 383 9.29 10.05 16.37
C MET A 383 9.87 8.68 16.70
N VAL A 384 11.17 8.48 16.50
CA VAL A 384 11.81 7.18 16.71
C VAL A 384 11.61 6.69 18.15
N PRO A 385 11.89 7.48 19.21
CA PRO A 385 11.57 7.08 20.58
C PRO A 385 10.08 6.79 20.82
N PHE A 386 9.18 7.51 20.14
CA PHE A 386 7.75 7.24 20.29
C PHE A 386 7.38 5.87 19.69
N ILE A 387 7.88 5.56 18.49
CA ILE A 387 7.67 4.27 17.82
C ILE A 387 8.34 3.13 18.58
N THR A 388 9.59 3.30 19.01
CA THR A 388 10.28 2.27 19.79
C THR A 388 9.56 2.01 21.12
N GLY A 389 8.95 3.04 21.72
CA GLY A 389 8.13 2.89 22.93
C GLY A 389 6.87 2.03 22.73
N LEU A 390 6.37 1.90 21.50
CA LEU A 390 5.23 1.02 21.18
C LEU A 390 5.63 -0.46 21.11
N ILE A 391 6.93 -0.75 21.00
CA ILE A 391 7.46 -2.11 20.96
C ILE A 391 7.62 -2.63 22.39
N GLU A 392 7.23 -3.89 22.63
CA GLU A 392 7.40 -4.54 23.94
C GLU A 392 8.86 -4.59 24.37
N TYR A 393 9.11 -4.65 25.68
CA TYR A 393 10.47 -4.58 26.24
C TYR A 393 11.38 -5.70 25.72
N ASP A 394 10.87 -6.92 25.62
CA ASP A 394 11.66 -8.10 25.20
C ASP A 394 12.01 -8.05 23.70
N ASP A 395 11.12 -7.48 22.88
CA ASP A 395 11.33 -7.32 21.43
C ASP A 395 12.28 -6.16 21.09
N ARG A 396 12.48 -5.20 22.01
CA ARG A 396 13.43 -4.09 21.81
C ARG A 396 14.89 -4.49 21.99
N ILE A 397 15.16 -5.44 22.89
CA ILE A 397 16.51 -5.89 23.22
C ILE A 397 17.31 -6.34 21.99
N PRO A 398 16.80 -7.23 21.11
CA PRO A 398 17.57 -7.71 19.96
C PRO A 398 17.76 -6.66 18.84
N LEU A 399 17.02 -5.55 18.87
CA LEU A 399 17.15 -4.46 17.89
C LEU A 399 18.34 -3.53 18.19
N SER A 400 18.99 -3.70 19.34
CA SER A 400 20.06 -2.82 19.81
C SER A 400 21.31 -3.63 20.18
N TRP A 401 22.39 -2.93 20.51
CA TRP A 401 23.72 -3.49 20.74
C TRP A 401 23.73 -4.54 21.85
N THR A 402 24.55 -5.58 21.71
CA THR A 402 24.86 -6.53 22.79
C THR A 402 26.14 -6.12 23.54
N PRO A 403 26.39 -6.63 24.76
CA PRO A 403 27.63 -6.33 25.49
C PRO A 403 28.89 -6.74 24.70
N GLU A 404 28.81 -7.84 23.96
CA GLU A 404 29.93 -8.41 23.20
C GLU A 404 30.25 -7.59 21.94
N ASP A 405 29.22 -6.98 21.32
CA ASP A 405 29.42 -6.10 20.17
C ASP A 405 30.05 -4.77 20.61
N MET A 406 29.61 -4.24 21.74
CA MET A 406 30.01 -2.91 22.20
C MET A 406 31.36 -2.91 22.93
N PHE A 407 31.65 -3.89 23.78
CA PHE A 407 32.89 -3.93 24.56
C PHE A 407 33.92 -4.88 23.94
N GLU A 408 35.07 -4.34 23.54
CA GLU A 408 36.22 -5.19 23.18
C GLU A 408 36.84 -5.83 24.40
N TRP A 409 36.96 -5.05 25.47
CA TRP A 409 37.30 -5.52 26.80
C TRP A 409 36.87 -4.49 27.84
N VAL A 410 36.65 -4.99 29.05
CA VAL A 410 36.40 -4.19 30.24
C VAL A 410 37.25 -4.72 31.38
N SER A 411 37.83 -3.84 32.17
CA SER A 411 38.65 -4.19 33.33
C SER A 411 38.36 -3.29 34.51
N PHE A 412 38.51 -3.82 35.71
CA PHE A 412 38.43 -3.06 36.96
C PHE A 412 39.68 -3.32 37.78
N GLU A 413 40.46 -2.27 38.09
CA GLU A 413 41.78 -2.37 38.72
C GLU A 413 42.69 -3.41 38.03
N ASP A 414 42.81 -3.30 36.71
CA ASP A 414 43.57 -4.20 35.82
C ASP A 414 43.11 -5.67 35.79
N LYS A 415 42.05 -6.03 36.52
CA LYS A 415 41.41 -7.34 36.38
C LYS A 415 40.42 -7.30 35.23
N LEU A 416 40.66 -8.10 34.20
CA LEU A 416 39.73 -8.29 33.09
C LEU A 416 38.38 -8.81 33.62
N LEU A 417 37.30 -8.19 33.17
CA LEU A 417 35.93 -8.58 33.46
C LEU A 417 35.30 -9.19 32.21
N ASP A 418 34.45 -10.19 32.43
CA ASP A 418 33.55 -10.71 31.40
C ASP A 418 32.35 -9.76 31.26
N PRO A 419 32.14 -9.09 30.11
CA PRO A 419 31.03 -8.18 29.89
C PRO A 419 29.65 -8.83 30.11
N ALA A 420 29.46 -10.09 29.69
CA ALA A 420 28.16 -10.76 29.75
C ALA A 420 27.75 -11.13 31.18
N VAL A 421 28.72 -11.34 32.07
CA VAL A 421 28.49 -11.75 33.47
C VAL A 421 28.50 -10.56 34.43
N HIS A 422 29.38 -9.58 34.21
CA HIS A 422 29.59 -8.50 35.16
C HIS A 422 28.82 -7.23 34.83
N LEU A 423 28.41 -7.02 33.57
CA LEU A 423 27.59 -5.88 33.19
C LEU A 423 26.12 -6.27 33.15
N ASN A 424 25.27 -5.46 33.78
CA ASN A 424 23.83 -5.62 33.67
C ASN A 424 23.31 -4.81 32.48
N GLN A 425 22.65 -5.50 31.56
CA GLN A 425 21.96 -4.89 30.43
C GLN A 425 20.52 -4.50 30.82
N TRP A 426 20.09 -3.33 30.35
CA TRP A 426 18.72 -2.88 30.42
C TRP A 426 18.41 -2.02 29.19
N ASN A 427 17.15 -1.95 28.79
CA ASN A 427 16.73 -1.16 27.64
C ASN A 427 15.92 0.06 28.08
N ASP A 428 16.28 1.24 27.58
CA ASP A 428 15.46 2.44 27.68
C ASP A 428 14.98 2.85 26.28
N VAL A 429 13.76 3.38 26.21
CA VAL A 429 13.08 3.69 24.94
C VAL A 429 13.86 4.71 24.10
N VAL A 430 14.52 5.66 24.76
CA VAL A 430 15.28 6.76 24.13
C VAL A 430 16.74 6.36 23.94
N LEU A 431 17.30 5.65 24.92
CA LEU A 431 18.73 5.34 24.99
C LEU A 431 19.12 4.02 24.31
N GLY A 432 18.16 3.11 24.10
CA GLY A 432 18.41 1.75 23.62
C GLY A 432 19.01 0.86 24.71
N ASN A 433 19.79 -0.14 24.30
CA ASN A 433 20.48 -1.02 25.25
C ASN A 433 21.58 -0.25 25.98
N CYS A 434 21.47 -0.23 27.31
CA CYS A 434 22.40 0.38 28.23
C CYS A 434 23.05 -0.71 29.08
N PHE A 435 24.33 -0.51 29.41
CA PHE A 435 25.12 -1.46 30.20
C PHE A 435 25.63 -0.79 31.45
N THR A 436 25.41 -1.43 32.59
CA THR A 436 25.72 -0.86 33.92
C THR A 436 26.62 -1.81 34.70
N LEU A 437 27.63 -1.24 35.35
CA LEU A 437 28.52 -1.92 36.28
C LEU A 437 28.24 -1.43 37.70
N ASN A 438 28.30 -2.33 38.69
CA ASN A 438 28.16 -1.97 40.10
C ASN A 438 26.81 -1.29 40.43
N HIS A 439 25.74 -1.75 39.80
CA HIS A 439 24.38 -1.23 39.96
C HIS A 439 23.52 -2.18 40.80
N LYS A 440 22.45 -1.66 41.42
CA LYS A 440 21.54 -2.46 42.27
C LYS A 440 20.90 -3.65 41.57
N LEU A 441 20.78 -3.61 40.24
CA LEU A 441 20.30 -4.72 39.41
C LEU A 441 21.19 -5.97 39.49
N ASN A 442 22.48 -5.82 39.81
CA ASN A 442 23.43 -6.93 39.92
C ASN A 442 24.20 -6.89 41.25
N MET A 443 23.51 -7.22 42.34
CA MET A 443 24.10 -7.26 43.70
C MET A 443 25.10 -8.41 43.93
N ASN A 444 25.15 -9.39 43.03
CA ASN A 444 26.05 -10.55 43.19
C ASN A 444 27.52 -10.16 42.96
N ASN A 445 27.78 -9.14 42.14
CA ASN A 445 29.11 -8.71 41.73
C ASN A 445 29.30 -7.21 42.01
N THR A 446 29.51 -6.84 43.28
CA THR A 446 29.83 -5.45 43.65
C THR A 446 31.34 -5.19 43.61
N PHE A 447 31.73 -4.08 43.01
CA PHE A 447 33.13 -3.68 42.87
C PHE A 447 33.45 -2.52 43.81
N VAL A 448 34.55 -2.65 44.55
CA VAL A 448 35.01 -1.65 45.51
C VAL A 448 36.46 -1.29 45.18
N TYR A 449 36.75 0.00 45.18
CA TYR A 449 38.11 0.51 45.01
C TYR A 449 38.99 0.08 46.18
N ARG A 450 40.13 -0.56 45.88
CA ARG A 450 41.17 -0.92 46.85
C ARG A 450 42.30 0.10 46.85
N ASN A 451 42.67 0.59 45.68
CA ASN A 451 43.69 1.62 45.50
C ASN A 451 43.10 2.90 44.90
N PHE A 452 43.81 4.01 45.11
CA PHE A 452 43.47 5.32 44.55
C PHE A 452 44.63 5.76 43.67
N GLY A 453 44.36 6.25 42.47
CA GLY A 453 45.40 6.61 41.51
C GLY A 453 44.96 6.50 40.05
N THR A 454 45.93 6.59 39.14
CA THR A 454 45.70 6.61 37.69
C THR A 454 45.26 5.25 37.14
N ASP A 455 45.75 4.17 37.74
CA ASP A 455 45.51 2.79 37.28
C ASP A 455 44.37 2.12 38.08
N SER A 456 43.73 2.89 38.97
CA SER A 456 42.67 2.40 39.84
C SER A 456 41.29 2.81 39.33
N GLY A 457 40.47 1.82 39.00
CA GLY A 457 39.08 2.03 38.56
C GLY A 457 38.68 1.19 37.36
N LEU A 458 37.65 1.64 36.67
CA LEU A 458 37.08 0.97 35.51
C LEU A 458 37.78 1.47 34.24
N ARG A 459 38.26 0.56 33.40
CA ARG A 459 38.72 0.87 32.05
C ARG A 459 37.99 -0.01 31.05
N ALA A 460 37.56 0.56 29.94
CA ALA A 460 36.84 -0.17 28.92
C ALA A 460 37.21 0.34 27.54
N LYS A 461 37.56 -0.57 26.63
CA LYS A 461 37.68 -0.27 25.21
C LYS A 461 36.35 -0.59 24.53
N VAL A 462 35.72 0.43 23.98
CA VAL A 462 34.35 0.38 23.46
C VAL A 462 34.37 0.65 21.96
N LYS A 463 33.64 -0.18 21.21
CA LYS A 463 33.45 -0.08 19.76
C LYS A 463 32.18 0.70 19.46
N LEU A 464 32.27 1.59 18.47
CA LEU A 464 31.12 2.37 18.00
C LEU A 464 30.57 1.84 16.68
N ASN A 465 31.43 1.33 15.79
CA ASN A 465 31.04 0.86 14.45
C ASN A 465 30.19 1.91 13.70
N GLN A 466 30.82 3.03 13.33
CA GLN A 466 30.14 4.21 12.77
C GLN A 466 29.33 3.93 11.49
N ARG A 467 29.59 2.82 10.80
CA ARG A 467 28.89 2.45 9.55
C ARG A 467 27.46 1.99 9.77
N GLU A 468 27.11 1.56 10.98
CA GLU A 468 25.75 1.15 11.35
C GLU A 468 24.90 2.34 11.84
N TYR A 469 25.51 3.52 12.01
CA TYR A 469 24.78 4.71 12.39
C TYR A 469 23.88 5.17 11.26
N VAL A 470 22.72 5.69 11.65
CA VAL A 470 21.76 6.20 10.68
C VAL A 470 22.33 7.47 10.02
N PRO A 471 22.22 7.65 8.69
CA PRO A 471 22.99 8.65 7.95
C PRO A 471 22.77 10.12 8.33
N TRP A 472 21.74 10.42 9.13
CA TRP A 472 21.35 11.77 9.55
C TRP A 472 21.91 12.19 10.92
N ILE A 473 22.87 11.44 11.48
CA ILE A 473 23.49 11.75 12.78
C ILE A 473 24.95 12.18 12.57
N ASP A 474 25.29 13.39 13.05
CA ASP A 474 26.59 14.01 12.77
C ASP A 474 27.75 13.55 13.68
N ILE A 475 27.46 12.92 14.82
CA ILE A 475 28.49 12.53 15.80
C ILE A 475 28.19 11.15 16.38
N ALA A 476 29.11 10.20 16.19
CA ALA A 476 29.13 8.93 16.91
C ALA A 476 29.89 9.09 18.23
N ALA A 477 29.23 8.78 19.35
CA ALA A 477 29.86 8.80 20.67
C ALA A 477 29.15 7.83 21.62
N ILE A 478 29.93 7.20 22.50
CA ILE A 478 29.41 6.43 23.63
C ILE A 478 29.01 7.43 24.72
N LEU A 479 27.82 7.25 25.30
CA LEU A 479 27.45 8.01 26.48
C LEU A 479 27.90 7.29 27.74
N VAL A 480 28.58 8.03 28.59
CA VAL A 480 28.96 7.57 29.92
C VAL A 480 28.15 8.34 30.94
N PHE A 481 27.40 7.61 31.77
CA PHE A 481 26.67 8.13 32.91
C PHE A 481 27.36 7.65 34.18
N VAL A 482 27.59 8.57 35.11
CA VAL A 482 28.17 8.27 36.42
C VAL A 482 27.14 8.67 37.47
N HIS A 483 26.63 7.69 38.18
CA HIS A 483 25.55 7.85 39.15
C HIS A 483 25.75 6.92 40.35
N HIS A 484 25.00 7.15 41.43
CA HIS A 484 25.04 6.27 42.58
C HIS A 484 24.29 4.95 42.29
N MET A 485 24.67 3.87 42.97
CA MET A 485 24.13 2.50 42.74
C MET A 485 22.60 2.40 42.85
N ASN A 486 21.99 3.28 43.63
CA ASN A 486 20.54 3.32 43.80
C ASN A 486 19.84 4.31 42.87
N ASP A 487 20.54 5.15 42.11
CA ASP A 487 19.86 6.21 41.34
C ASP A 487 19.39 5.70 39.98
N TYR A 488 18.24 6.22 39.52
CA TYR A 488 17.79 6.06 38.15
C TYR A 488 18.55 6.97 37.18
N ILE A 489 18.85 6.45 36.00
CA ILE A 489 19.36 7.24 34.88
C ILE A 489 18.20 7.61 33.95
N PHE A 490 18.16 8.88 33.56
CA PHE A 490 17.27 9.38 32.52
C PHE A 490 18.09 9.85 31.31
N ALA A 491 17.44 9.95 30.15
CA ALA A 491 18.11 10.35 28.91
C ALA A 491 18.74 11.75 28.96
N GLU A 492 18.17 12.63 29.79
CA GLU A 492 18.59 14.02 30.02
C GLU A 492 19.51 14.15 31.24
N SER A 493 19.77 13.07 31.96
CA SER A 493 20.76 13.07 33.05
C SER A 493 22.14 13.51 32.53
N VAL A 494 22.95 14.05 33.43
CA VAL A 494 24.29 14.53 33.10
C VAL A 494 25.11 13.39 32.49
N ARG A 495 25.60 13.62 31.28
CA ARG A 495 26.26 12.62 30.43
C ARG A 495 27.58 13.14 29.88
N TYR A 496 28.51 12.21 29.68
CA TYR A 496 29.82 12.49 29.10
C TYR A 496 29.97 11.74 27.78
N ASN A 497 30.19 12.48 26.69
CA ASN A 497 30.23 11.93 25.35
C ASN A 497 31.66 11.46 25.03
N ALA A 498 31.92 10.16 25.13
CA ALA A 498 33.17 9.55 24.72
C ALA A 498 33.19 9.35 23.20
N GLN A 499 33.90 10.26 22.52
CA GLN A 499 34.09 10.24 21.08
C GLN A 499 35.15 9.20 20.67
N PRO A 500 35.12 8.68 19.43
CA PRO A 500 36.14 7.77 18.92
C PRO A 500 37.53 8.44 18.86
N ARG A 501 38.57 7.62 18.63
CA ARG A 501 39.96 8.06 18.40
C ARG A 501 40.63 8.76 19.59
N GLY A 502 40.20 8.43 20.81
CA GLY A 502 40.75 9.05 22.01
C GLY A 502 40.57 8.20 23.25
N GLU A 503 41.34 8.55 24.28
CA GLU A 503 41.09 8.10 25.64
C GLU A 503 40.34 9.20 26.39
N PHE A 504 39.17 8.83 26.91
CA PHE A 504 38.32 9.64 27.76
C PHE A 504 38.55 9.23 29.20
N VAL A 505 39.16 10.13 29.96
CA VAL A 505 39.43 9.93 31.38
C VAL A 505 38.45 10.73 32.20
N ILE A 506 37.73 10.06 33.08
CA ILE A 506 36.67 10.57 33.94
C ILE A 506 37.14 10.41 35.39
N ASP A 507 37.47 11.54 36.01
CA ASP A 507 37.82 11.65 37.42
C ASP A 507 36.58 11.96 38.25
N ILE A 508 36.22 11.06 39.17
CA ILE A 508 35.03 11.21 40.01
C ILE A 508 35.40 11.73 41.40
N ARG A 509 34.56 12.59 41.98
CA ARG A 509 34.59 12.99 43.40
C ARG A 509 33.21 12.84 44.03
N ASP A 510 33.15 12.21 45.19
CA ASP A 510 31.90 11.97 45.91
C ASP A 510 31.49 13.19 46.75
N THR A 511 30.27 13.66 46.57
CA THR A 511 29.67 14.72 47.37
C THR A 511 28.29 14.29 47.86
N ARG A 512 28.08 14.32 49.18
CA ARG A 512 26.84 13.88 49.81
C ARG A 512 26.12 15.06 50.44
N TYR A 513 24.83 15.17 50.18
CA TYR A 513 23.95 16.17 50.77
C TYR A 513 22.93 15.47 51.67
N THR A 514 22.76 16.00 52.87
CA THR A 514 21.70 15.59 53.78
C THR A 514 20.92 16.83 54.21
N LYS A 515 19.63 16.84 53.87
CA LYS A 515 18.68 17.93 54.14
C LYS A 515 17.71 17.52 55.24
N LEU A 516 17.25 18.51 56.00
CA LEU A 516 16.26 18.29 57.05
C LEU A 516 14.84 18.39 56.49
N GLY A 517 14.07 17.32 56.66
CA GLY A 517 12.65 17.28 56.29
C GLY A 517 11.71 17.76 57.41
N GLY A 518 10.43 17.93 57.06
CA GLY A 518 9.36 18.27 57.99
C GLY A 518 9.35 19.75 58.39
N ARG A 519 9.56 20.04 59.68
CA ARG A 519 9.47 21.43 60.21
C ARG A 519 10.62 22.34 59.77
N TYR A 520 11.72 21.77 59.29
CA TYR A 520 12.93 22.51 58.92
C TYR A 520 13.01 22.79 57.41
N GLY A 521 12.34 21.98 56.60
CA GLY A 521 12.40 22.05 55.14
C GLY A 521 11.52 21.00 54.49
N GLN A 522 11.33 21.12 53.18
CA GLN A 522 10.56 20.18 52.37
C GLN A 522 11.53 19.27 51.59
N CYS A 523 11.60 18.01 51.98
CA CYS A 523 12.33 16.98 51.26
C CYS A 523 11.65 15.62 51.41
N ILE A 524 11.86 14.74 50.44
CA ILE A 524 11.23 13.41 50.38
C ILE A 524 12.24 12.33 50.82
N LYS A 525 11.81 11.38 51.65
CA LYS A 525 12.63 10.21 52.02
C LYS A 525 12.19 8.96 51.28
N ASP A 526 10.89 8.78 51.12
CA ASP A 526 10.30 7.62 50.48
C ASP A 526 9.50 8.04 49.23
N PRO A 527 9.67 7.34 48.08
CA PRO A 527 8.88 7.61 46.87
C PRO A 527 7.36 7.55 47.06
N ASN A 528 6.85 6.94 48.13
CA ASN A 528 5.42 6.87 48.43
C ASN A 528 4.87 8.16 49.08
N GLU A 529 5.73 9.10 49.47
CA GLU A 529 5.30 10.40 50.01
C GLU A 529 4.78 11.36 48.92
N VAL A 530 5.06 11.08 47.64
CA VAL A 530 4.55 11.84 46.49
C VAL A 530 3.33 11.18 45.87
N GLU A 531 2.43 11.99 45.31
CA GLU A 531 1.15 11.53 44.75
C GLU A 531 1.33 10.63 43.52
N PHE A 532 2.28 10.99 42.63
CA PHE A 532 2.54 10.27 41.38
C PHE A 532 4.02 9.92 41.25
N PHE A 533 4.31 8.62 41.21
CA PHE A 533 5.65 8.10 40.90
C PHE A 533 5.53 6.71 40.26
N TYR A 534 5.73 6.64 38.93
CA TYR A 534 5.53 5.42 38.13
C TYR A 534 6.81 4.62 37.84
N TYR A 535 7.97 5.12 38.27
CA TYR A 535 9.24 4.39 38.20
C TYR A 535 9.33 3.36 39.35
N ASP A 536 10.18 2.34 39.21
CA ASP A 536 10.29 1.31 40.26
C ASP A 536 10.94 1.89 41.53
N LYS A 537 10.11 1.97 42.57
CA LYS A 537 10.43 2.56 43.88
C LYS A 537 11.58 1.84 44.59
N SER A 538 11.97 0.65 44.15
CA SER A 538 13.13 -0.07 44.69
C SER A 538 14.44 0.72 44.52
N PHE A 539 14.56 1.57 43.51
CA PHE A 539 15.69 2.47 43.29
C PHE A 539 15.54 3.83 44.00
N GLY A 540 14.60 3.95 44.94
CA GLY A 540 14.41 5.20 45.68
C GLY A 540 13.81 6.33 44.84
N TYR A 541 13.94 7.56 45.33
CA TYR A 541 13.25 8.73 44.80
C TYR A 541 14.18 9.63 43.99
N ALA A 542 13.79 9.91 42.75
CA ALA A 542 14.41 10.92 41.89
C ALA A 542 13.38 11.98 41.51
N THR A 543 13.79 13.25 41.57
CA THR A 543 12.91 14.40 41.29
C THR A 543 12.40 14.37 39.85
N GLU A 544 13.26 13.98 38.91
CA GLU A 544 12.99 13.85 37.48
C GLU A 544 11.94 12.75 37.22
N GLY A 545 12.01 11.64 37.95
CA GLY A 545 11.02 10.56 37.87
C GLY A 545 9.63 11.01 38.34
N CYS A 546 9.57 11.85 39.39
CA CYS A 546 8.33 12.46 39.85
C CYS A 546 7.74 13.43 38.81
N LEU A 547 8.56 14.32 38.24
CA LEU A 547 8.12 15.27 37.20
C LEU A 547 7.57 14.55 35.96
N ARG A 548 8.23 13.46 35.53
CA ARG A 548 7.75 12.62 34.41
C ARG A 548 6.46 11.87 34.75
N SER A 549 6.25 11.52 36.01
CA SER A 549 5.00 10.89 36.46
C SER A 549 3.84 11.89 36.46
N CYS A 550 4.08 13.15 36.86
CA CYS A 550 3.11 14.23 36.68
C CYS A 550 2.79 14.46 35.21
N TYR A 551 3.81 14.49 34.35
CA TYR A 551 3.65 14.61 32.91
C TYR A 551 2.73 13.52 32.36
N GLN A 552 2.96 12.25 32.73
CA GLN A 552 2.12 11.15 32.29
C GLN A 552 0.67 11.27 32.76
N ASN A 553 0.45 11.75 33.99
CA ASN A 553 -0.90 11.98 34.48
C ASN A 553 -1.62 13.09 33.70
N MET A 554 -0.90 14.15 33.32
CA MET A 554 -1.43 15.22 32.45
C MET A 554 -1.82 14.69 31.07
N ILE A 555 -0.94 13.90 30.44
CA ILE A 555 -1.21 13.28 29.13
C ILE A 555 -2.42 12.35 29.21
N ASN A 556 -2.51 11.52 30.25
CA ASN A 556 -3.66 10.65 30.47
C ASN A 556 -4.97 11.46 30.62
N SER A 557 -4.94 12.57 31.35
CA SER A 557 -6.12 13.44 31.50
C SER A 557 -6.54 14.18 30.24
N SER A 558 -5.59 14.49 29.34
CA SER A 558 -5.83 15.28 28.12
C SER A 558 -6.15 14.42 26.90
N CYS A 559 -5.46 13.29 26.75
CA CYS A 559 -5.54 12.42 25.58
C CYS A 559 -6.16 11.03 25.87
N GLY A 560 -6.40 10.67 27.14
CA GLY A 560 -6.98 9.37 27.51
C GLY A 560 -6.04 8.17 27.34
N CYS A 561 -4.75 8.42 27.13
CA CYS A 561 -3.72 7.42 26.92
C CYS A 561 -2.40 7.88 27.57
N ILE A 562 -1.41 6.99 27.71
CA ILE A 562 -0.09 7.32 28.26
C ILE A 562 0.98 7.37 27.17
N ASP A 563 1.92 8.28 27.31
CA ASP A 563 3.04 8.41 26.38
C ASP A 563 3.91 7.15 26.41
N PRO A 564 4.11 6.44 25.29
CA PRO A 564 4.85 5.17 25.27
C PRO A 564 6.33 5.31 25.65
N ARG A 565 6.88 6.53 25.69
CA ARG A 565 8.30 6.78 26.03
C ARG A 565 8.61 6.62 27.51
N TYR A 566 7.61 6.72 28.40
CA TYR A 566 7.81 6.71 29.85
C TYR A 566 6.85 5.74 30.53
N PRO A 567 7.20 5.19 31.71
CA PRO A 567 6.28 4.33 32.45
C PRO A 567 5.05 5.10 32.91
N GLY A 568 3.89 4.43 32.92
CA GLY A 568 2.62 4.97 33.36
C GLY A 568 1.91 4.08 34.38
N PRO A 569 0.72 4.49 34.85
CA PRO A 569 -0.09 3.71 35.78
C PRO A 569 -0.56 2.38 35.18
N VAL A 570 -0.54 1.33 35.99
CA VAL A 570 -0.94 -0.03 35.60
C VAL A 570 -2.41 -0.03 35.14
N GLY A 571 -2.67 -0.64 33.97
CA GLY A 571 -4.03 -0.79 33.42
C GLY A 571 -4.49 0.34 32.49
N THR A 572 -3.61 1.28 32.14
CA THR A 572 -3.90 2.35 31.16
C THR A 572 -3.32 2.02 29.80
N SER A 573 -4.05 2.32 28.72
CA SER A 573 -3.58 2.10 27.34
C SER A 573 -2.52 3.13 26.92
N VAL A 574 -1.50 2.67 26.21
CA VAL A 574 -0.47 3.51 25.57
C VAL A 574 -1.04 4.24 24.35
N CYS A 575 -0.62 5.50 24.14
CA CYS A 575 -0.97 6.27 22.96
C CYS A 575 -0.31 5.66 21.72
N LEU A 576 -1.12 5.29 20.73
CA LEU A 576 -0.68 4.85 19.42
C LEU A 576 -0.15 6.03 18.59
N LEU A 577 0.47 5.70 17.46
CA LEU A 577 1.08 6.69 16.58
C LEU A 577 0.07 7.73 16.04
N ALA A 578 -1.20 7.34 15.88
CA ALA A 578 -2.27 8.24 15.47
C ALA A 578 -2.59 9.31 16.53
N GLU A 579 -2.44 9.01 17.83
CA GLU A 579 -2.70 9.95 18.91
C GLU A 579 -1.49 10.84 19.26
N ARG A 580 -0.36 10.69 18.57
CA ARG A 580 0.84 11.50 18.80
C ARG A 580 0.57 13.01 18.70
N SER A 581 -0.28 13.43 17.77
CA SER A 581 -0.65 14.84 17.59
C SER A 581 -1.37 15.42 18.82
N CYS A 582 -2.13 14.60 19.55
CA CYS A 582 -2.73 14.99 20.83
C CYS A 582 -1.65 15.22 21.88
N VAL A 583 -0.69 14.29 22.02
CA VAL A 583 0.41 14.40 22.98
C VAL A 583 1.23 15.67 22.75
N GLU A 584 1.58 15.98 21.50
CA GLU A 584 2.34 17.18 21.16
C GLU A 584 1.58 18.48 21.45
N THR A 585 0.27 18.50 21.20
CA THR A 585 -0.60 19.64 21.51
C THR A 585 -0.71 19.83 23.03
N ALA A 586 -0.96 18.76 23.76
CA ALA A 586 -1.07 18.79 25.22
C ALA A 586 0.24 19.28 25.89
N ILE A 587 1.41 18.85 25.39
CA ILE A 587 2.72 19.35 25.86
C ILE A 587 2.83 20.86 25.67
N LYS A 588 2.47 21.37 24.48
CA LYS A 588 2.60 22.80 24.14
C LYS A 588 1.67 23.66 25.00
N GLU A 589 0.46 23.18 25.29
CA GLU A 589 -0.51 23.89 26.11
C GLU A 589 -0.16 23.86 27.60
N ALA A 590 0.30 22.73 28.11
CA ALA A 590 0.61 22.56 29.53
C ALA A 590 1.95 23.19 29.93
N GLY A 591 2.95 23.23 29.04
CA GLY A 591 4.28 23.77 29.34
C GLY A 591 5.11 22.86 30.26
N ASP A 592 6.05 23.45 31.02
CA ASP A 592 7.01 22.71 31.85
C ASP A 592 6.35 22.15 33.14
N PRO A 593 6.41 20.82 33.39
CA PRO A 593 5.87 20.19 34.59
C PRO A 593 6.34 20.78 35.93
N SER A 594 7.55 21.33 35.98
CA SER A 594 8.11 21.94 37.19
C SER A 594 7.37 23.21 37.64
N THR A 595 6.57 23.80 36.74
CA THR A 595 5.80 25.02 37.01
C THR A 595 4.35 24.73 37.43
N TRP A 596 3.90 23.48 37.32
CA TRP A 596 2.51 23.11 37.58
C TRP A 596 2.21 23.05 39.07
N LYS A 597 1.15 23.75 39.50
CA LYS A 597 0.71 23.76 40.91
C LYS A 597 0.27 22.37 41.42
N THR A 598 -0.19 21.51 40.51
CA THR A 598 -0.62 20.13 40.81
C THR A 598 0.56 19.16 40.88
N CYS A 599 1.74 19.53 40.38
CA CYS A 599 2.92 18.68 40.41
C CYS A 599 3.89 19.14 41.49
N VAL A 600 3.82 18.52 42.67
CA VAL A 600 4.72 18.82 43.79
C VAL A 600 5.77 17.72 43.89
N CYS A 601 6.96 18.00 43.36
CA CYS A 601 8.12 17.10 43.39
C CYS A 601 9.28 17.74 44.17
N PRO A 602 9.33 17.64 45.52
CA PRO A 602 10.42 18.17 46.31
C PRO A 602 11.71 17.38 46.08
N LEU A 603 12.85 17.96 46.48
CA LEU A 603 14.14 17.27 46.39
C LEU A 603 14.24 16.11 47.42
N PRO A 604 15.02 15.06 47.15
CA PRO A 604 15.31 14.02 48.14
C PRO A 604 16.04 14.58 49.38
N CYS A 605 15.75 14.03 50.55
CA CYS A 605 16.42 14.43 51.80
C CYS A 605 17.88 13.98 51.84
N ASN A 606 18.18 12.81 51.28
CA ASN A 606 19.53 12.32 51.11
C ASN A 606 19.82 12.26 49.62
N SER A 607 20.79 13.02 49.15
CA SER A 607 21.25 12.92 47.77
C SER A 607 22.76 12.74 47.73
N GLN A 608 23.20 11.94 46.77
CA GLN A 608 24.61 11.75 46.48
C GLN A 608 24.86 12.26 45.07
N GLN A 609 25.82 13.16 44.93
CA GLN A 609 26.22 13.72 43.65
C GLN A 609 27.68 13.39 43.40
N LEU A 610 27.93 12.79 42.24
CA LEU A 610 29.28 12.49 41.78
C LEU A 610 29.74 13.66 40.91
N THR A 611 30.64 14.48 41.46
CA THR A 611 31.26 15.56 40.68
C THR A 611 32.30 14.96 39.78
N VAL A 612 32.20 15.21 38.49
CA VAL A 612 33.09 14.64 37.49
C VAL A 612 33.93 15.74 36.86
N THR A 613 35.24 15.50 36.81
CA THR A 613 36.15 16.22 35.91
C THR A 613 36.56 15.26 34.81
N TRP A 614 36.45 15.66 33.55
CA TRP A 614 36.82 14.82 32.42
C TRP A 614 37.96 15.46 31.63
N SER A 615 38.82 14.62 31.06
CA SER A 615 39.85 15.02 30.13
C SER A 615 39.88 14.04 28.97
N ARG A 616 40.16 14.55 27.78
CA ARG A 616 40.39 13.74 26.60
C ARG A 616 41.83 13.90 26.16
N SER A 617 42.51 12.79 25.96
CA SER A 617 43.73 12.73 25.16
C SER A 617 43.40 12.09 23.82
N GLU A 618 43.99 12.62 22.75
CA GLU A 618 44.05 11.84 21.51
C GLU A 618 44.84 10.57 21.79
N PHE A 619 44.36 9.45 21.26
CA PHE A 619 45.05 8.20 21.38
C PHE A 619 46.36 8.31 20.58
N VAL A 620 47.51 8.20 21.25
CA VAL A 620 48.82 8.48 20.63
C VAL A 620 49.07 7.48 19.51
N SER A 621 49.30 7.98 18.29
CA SER A 621 49.59 7.19 17.08
C SER A 621 51.00 6.55 17.09
N SER A 622 51.47 6.09 18.25
CA SER A 622 52.80 5.52 18.41
C SER A 622 52.85 4.10 17.83
N PRO A 623 53.88 3.76 17.03
CA PRO A 623 54.12 2.38 16.57
C PRO A 623 54.23 1.34 17.70
N ALA A 624 54.53 1.77 18.93
CA ALA A 624 54.75 0.88 20.07
C ALA A 624 53.48 0.11 20.50
N GLU A 625 52.28 0.59 20.15
CA GLU A 625 51.02 -0.06 20.52
C GLU A 625 50.38 -0.86 19.37
N CYS A 626 50.89 -0.72 18.14
CA CYS A 626 50.61 -1.66 17.06
C CYS A 626 51.60 -2.85 17.09
N GLU A 627 52.39 -3.04 18.14
CA GLU A 627 53.30 -4.19 18.30
C GLU A 627 52.50 -5.49 18.32
N GLY A 628 52.42 -6.12 17.13
CA GLY A 628 51.64 -7.35 16.87
C GLY A 628 50.76 -7.27 15.62
N ALA A 629 50.44 -6.07 15.13
CA ALA A 629 49.74 -5.90 13.86
C ALA A 629 50.73 -5.89 12.69
N ALA A 630 50.64 -6.86 11.79
CA ALA A 630 51.49 -6.94 10.60
C ALA A 630 51.33 -5.76 9.62
N ASP A 631 50.31 -4.91 9.82
CA ASP A 631 49.99 -3.76 8.97
C ASP A 631 49.50 -2.56 9.82
N PRO A 632 50.28 -1.47 9.92
CA PRO A 632 49.90 -0.23 10.61
C PRO A 632 48.62 0.43 10.06
N SER A 633 48.27 0.19 8.81
CA SER A 633 47.07 0.77 8.19
C SER A 633 45.77 0.09 8.64
N LYS A 634 45.84 -1.20 8.99
CA LYS A 634 44.74 -1.96 9.59
C LYS A 634 44.52 -1.57 11.04
N CYS A 635 45.63 -1.44 11.80
CA CYS A 635 45.65 -0.92 13.17
C CYS A 635 44.90 0.42 13.26
N ARG A 636 45.19 1.37 12.35
CA ARG A 636 44.55 2.69 12.32
C ARG A 636 43.02 2.64 12.13
N LYS A 637 42.52 1.75 11.27
CA LYS A 637 41.07 1.60 11.03
C LYS A 637 40.34 1.05 12.25
N ASP A 638 40.96 0.14 12.99
CA ASP A 638 40.37 -0.44 14.20
C ASP A 638 40.23 0.61 15.33
N PHE A 639 41.09 1.62 15.35
CA PHE A 639 41.02 2.74 16.31
C PHE A 639 40.14 3.91 15.86
N ASP A 640 39.89 4.05 14.56
CA ASP A 640 38.98 5.06 14.03
C ASP A 640 37.53 4.84 14.50
N ASP A 641 37.17 3.59 14.80
CA ASP A 641 35.84 3.16 15.26
C ASP A 641 35.77 2.76 16.75
N ALA A 642 36.81 3.03 17.54
CA ALA A 642 36.87 2.69 18.96
C ALA A 642 37.21 3.90 19.86
N THR A 643 36.82 3.81 21.13
CA THR A 643 37.16 4.78 22.18
C THR A 643 37.56 4.05 23.46
N LEU A 644 38.52 4.61 24.19
CA LEU A 644 38.92 4.09 25.49
C LEU A 644 38.27 4.96 26.57
N VAL A 645 37.49 4.36 27.46
CA VAL A 645 36.85 5.03 28.59
C VAL A 645 37.52 4.58 29.87
N SER A 646 38.04 5.51 30.65
CA SER A 646 38.68 5.28 31.94
C SER A 646 37.97 6.08 33.02
N ILE A 647 37.40 5.40 34.01
CA ILE A 647 36.70 6.00 35.14
C ILE A 647 37.51 5.72 36.40
N ARG A 648 38.05 6.76 37.00
CA ARG A 648 39.00 6.66 38.11
C ARG A 648 38.58 7.52 39.30
N LEU A 649 39.06 7.10 40.48
CA LEU A 649 38.89 7.81 41.73
C LEU A 649 40.26 8.37 42.15
N PRO A 650 40.55 9.66 41.88
CA PRO A 650 41.89 10.22 42.07
C PRO A 650 42.31 10.27 43.55
N LYS A 651 41.34 10.41 44.47
CA LYS A 651 41.58 10.46 45.93
C LYS A 651 40.41 9.83 46.68
N ALA A 652 40.73 9.25 47.84
CA ALA A 652 39.78 8.70 48.81
C ALA A 652 39.07 9.77 49.66
N GLU A 653 38.54 10.80 49.03
CA GLU A 653 37.93 11.94 49.72
C GLU A 653 36.48 12.13 49.28
N PHE A 654 35.60 12.39 50.24
CA PHE A 654 34.22 12.76 49.98
C PHE A 654 33.87 14.04 50.74
N SER A 655 33.08 14.90 50.11
CA SER A 655 32.55 16.11 50.74
C SER A 655 31.16 15.82 51.31
N LEU A 656 30.93 16.12 52.59
CA LEU A 656 29.63 15.97 53.23
C LEU A 656 29.04 17.34 53.57
N TYR A 657 27.92 17.66 52.94
CA TYR A 657 27.10 18.84 53.24
C TYR A 657 25.86 18.39 54.00
N ALA A 658 25.88 18.57 55.32
CA ALA A 658 24.79 18.17 56.19
C ALA A 658 24.11 19.36 56.86
N GLU A 659 22.81 19.50 56.63
CA GLU A 659 21.98 20.43 57.38
C GLU A 659 21.80 19.90 58.81
N THR A 660 22.21 20.71 59.77
CA THR A 660 21.99 20.44 61.19
C THR A 660 21.08 21.52 61.77
N PRO A 661 20.12 21.16 62.64
CA PRO A 661 19.20 22.14 63.19
C PRO A 661 20.01 23.13 64.04
N ALA A 662 19.90 24.43 63.72
CA ALA A 662 20.64 25.50 64.42
C ALA A 662 20.36 25.50 65.94
N MET A 663 19.14 25.10 66.32
CA MET A 663 18.68 25.04 67.70
C MET A 663 17.87 23.76 67.94
N THR A 664 18.41 22.85 68.75
CA THR A 664 17.70 21.66 69.22
C THR A 664 16.90 21.97 70.49
N PHE A 665 15.91 21.14 70.82
CA PHE A 665 15.12 21.31 72.05
C PHE A 665 16.01 21.37 73.31
N ASN A 666 17.00 20.49 73.41
CA ASN A 666 17.94 20.50 74.53
C ASN A 666 18.75 21.80 74.61
N LYS A 667 19.18 22.34 73.45
CA LYS A 667 19.88 23.63 73.37
C LYS A 667 18.97 24.80 73.73
N PHE A 668 17.69 24.74 73.34
CA PHE A 668 16.67 25.72 73.74
C PHE A 668 16.43 25.73 75.25
N VAL A 669 16.19 24.56 75.85
CA VAL A 669 15.96 24.44 77.30
C VAL A 669 17.19 24.89 78.08
N SER A 670 18.39 24.52 77.63
CA SER A 670 19.65 24.98 78.25
C SER A 670 19.83 26.50 78.16
N ASN A 671 19.60 27.11 76.99
CA ASN A 671 19.72 28.57 76.83
C ASN A 671 18.65 29.32 77.63
N LEU A 672 17.41 28.83 77.65
CA LEU A 672 16.33 29.43 78.43
C LEU A 672 16.61 29.31 79.93
N GLY A 673 17.02 28.13 80.40
CA GLY A 673 17.40 27.90 81.79
C GLY A 673 18.60 28.75 82.22
N GLY A 674 19.62 28.86 81.36
CA GLY A 674 20.77 29.73 81.57
C GLY A 674 20.37 31.21 81.65
N LEU A 675 19.52 31.69 80.74
CA LEU A 675 19.05 33.07 80.72
C LEU A 675 18.19 33.41 81.95
N LEU A 676 17.25 32.53 82.31
CA LEU A 676 16.42 32.69 83.52
C LEU A 676 17.26 32.63 84.80
N GLY A 677 18.27 31.75 84.83
CA GLY A 677 19.24 31.65 85.92
C GLY A 677 20.09 32.91 86.07
N VAL A 678 20.57 33.51 84.97
CA VAL A 678 21.39 34.72 85.02
C VAL A 678 20.55 35.97 85.33
N LEU A 679 19.38 36.13 84.69
CA LEU A 679 18.59 37.36 84.84
C LEU A 679 17.81 37.41 86.16
N MET A 680 17.31 36.27 86.64
CA MET A 680 16.42 36.23 87.80
C MET A 680 16.88 35.27 88.90
N GLY A 681 17.90 34.44 88.66
CA GLY A 681 18.29 33.38 89.62
C GLY A 681 17.25 32.27 89.74
N VAL A 682 16.32 32.17 88.78
CA VAL A 682 15.14 31.30 88.87
C VAL A 682 15.40 30.02 88.08
N GLN A 683 15.16 28.88 88.72
CA GLN A 683 15.12 27.56 88.08
C GLN A 683 13.69 27.05 88.01
N ILE A 684 13.47 25.92 87.32
CA ILE A 684 12.11 25.36 87.17
C ILE A 684 11.45 25.03 88.52
N ILE A 685 12.25 24.65 89.53
CA ILE A 685 11.77 24.40 90.90
C ILE A 685 11.22 25.68 91.53
N SER A 686 11.86 26.82 91.29
CA SER A 686 11.41 28.12 91.81
C SER A 686 10.04 28.52 91.23
N PHE A 687 9.77 28.20 89.96
CA PHE A 687 8.43 28.39 89.38
C PHE A 687 7.38 27.50 90.05
N ILE A 688 7.73 26.24 90.30
CA ILE A 688 6.85 25.29 90.99
C ILE A 688 6.55 25.78 92.42
N GLU A 689 7.55 26.27 93.15
CA GLU A 689 7.38 26.84 94.49
C GLU A 689 6.42 28.04 94.48
N VAL A 690 6.58 28.98 93.55
CA VAL A 690 5.67 30.14 93.42
C VAL A 690 4.24 29.70 93.13
N ILE A 691 4.05 28.70 92.25
CA ILE A 691 2.72 28.15 91.96
C ILE A 691 2.11 27.51 93.21
N PHE A 692 2.87 26.72 93.96
CA PHE A 692 2.39 26.14 95.23
C PHE A 692 2.03 27.21 96.25
N LEU A 693 2.80 28.29 96.31
CA LEU A 693 2.56 29.40 97.23
C LEU A 693 1.29 30.17 96.87
N ILE A 694 1.10 30.46 95.57
CA ILE A 694 -0.15 31.06 95.05
C ILE A 694 -1.33 30.13 95.30
N TRP A 695 -1.20 28.83 95.01
CA TRP A 695 -2.25 27.85 95.25
C TRP A 695 -2.65 27.82 96.72
N ARG A 696 -1.68 27.81 97.63
CA ARG A 696 -1.93 27.82 99.08
C ARG A 696 -2.62 29.09 99.52
N LEU A 697 -2.23 30.26 98.98
CA LEU A 697 -2.92 31.53 99.22
C LEU A 697 -4.38 31.50 98.72
N VAL A 698 -4.62 30.94 97.54
CA VAL A 698 -5.98 30.78 96.99
C VAL A 698 -6.82 29.85 97.86
N VAL A 699 -6.27 28.72 98.30
CA VAL A 699 -6.97 27.80 99.22
C VAL A 699 -7.33 28.49 100.54
N ILE A 700 -6.43 29.31 101.10
CA ILE A 700 -6.72 30.10 102.31
C ILE A 700 -7.82 31.13 102.05
N LEU A 701 -7.77 31.85 100.92
CA LEU A 701 -8.80 32.83 100.54
C LEU A 701 -10.18 32.18 100.34
N ILE A 702 -10.23 30.98 99.78
CA ILE A 702 -11.48 30.22 99.61
C ILE A 702 -11.96 29.68 100.97
N SER A 703 -11.07 29.20 101.83
CA SER A 703 -11.43 28.70 103.17
C SER A 703 -11.98 29.80 104.09
N ASN A 704 -11.45 31.03 104.01
CA ASN A 704 -11.95 32.17 104.79
C ASN A 704 -13.31 32.72 104.30
N LYS A 705 -13.83 32.25 103.15
CA LYS A 705 -15.20 32.57 102.69
C LYS A 705 -16.27 31.62 103.27
N ASN A 706 -15.88 30.51 103.90
CA ASN A 706 -16.77 29.51 104.48
C ASN A 706 -16.75 29.51 106.02
N MET A 707 -16.23 30.56 106.65
CA MET A 707 -16.37 30.83 108.09
C MET A 707 -17.26 32.05 108.34
#